data_AF-A0A147BDN4-F1
#
_entry.id   AF-A0A147BDN4-F1
#
_cell.length_a   1.000
_cell.length_b   1.000
_cell.length_c   1.000
_cell.angle_alpha   90.00
_cell.angle_beta   90.00
_cell.angle_gamma   90.00
#
_symmetry.space_group_name_H-M   'P 1'
#
loop_
_entity.id
_entity.type
_entity.pdbx_description
1 polymer ?
#
loop_
_entity_poly.entity_id
_entity_poly.type
_entity_poly.pdbx_seq_one_letter_code
_entity_poly.pdbx_strand_id
1 'polypeptide(L)'
;MVNIHQLACTLTIFSMIIPEAGLVPFSYGPTLSPPANTLIFQAVAVLDKLGRRLAELEADVAFFGICLRKNFVDPEHFKHLSSSSILWYAKKKIIKAYRNGATRRIQDIRGACDRLWLLLLGDNFKHYREYQQWSSTRRTLFDRLWNVKRRHVLDSIKDLRSRVNSSPNSWFRSVVWSEPRQSVVNPCGEALSPKTEEVLAKGPKCCLNLKPSRIDVLSSIHTVARMVNPEEKVAFIDHAISRMEKVMDGSYPKDKRNFREVNEVKMELQTKSLKLLETDKSGRFAVLPMAVFKKKTETAMDTLFSEWVGNIGKLKRNICAVLNEDELKDVAKCITSATNPTLSIKFFLKDHKPEMPLRAVINESGTWQKVVSKFLQKGLGYACLENSLSLRNSNELIDSLEIHHGRRCSVLSMDIKDLYYSLENTRLMQRVREALELNLVKFQSGSGISVESFLTILEFYLKSTVVDYEGRKYIQKEGVCIGSSVAPILAEVYLNSLDRAVHDNLQELSPGTAIVRRYVDDILICTFTESLAETIEGVIRSTAPEFKFTVEKPEDDVLQFLDLRIHVNRGLCWEYGKENSKPVLPRMSCHSKTVKAGIVKSLVRNALERSCVHHITESIERQWKRLISVGYDDSFIKRQLELFIKGRRETEEKSRNRFAVIPYYHDISHNLKACARQFGVDTVFSSDFRLSKLTPFQTGVSECKKAHREKPVSCETGVVYERPLDCGFKYVGQTSRCINDRLNEHKRNVKNNAQNSEIAKHIHECNNCTALWSETEIIHKERNDVKRVARESVRIKSLGNCISQASLQFGSNSKDFLKI
;
A
#
# COMPACT_ATOMS: atom_id res chain seq x y z
N MET A 1 20.30 18.75 70.24
CA MET A 1 19.24 19.76 69.97
C MET A 1 18.84 19.64 68.51
N VAL A 2 17.54 19.45 68.23
CA VAL A 2 17.02 19.36 66.85
C VAL A 2 17.11 20.75 66.21
N ASN A 3 17.70 20.86 65.01
CA ASN A 3 17.71 22.12 64.26
C ASN A 3 16.33 22.34 63.61
N ILE A 4 15.45 23.04 64.33
CA ILE A 4 14.03 23.22 63.97
C ILE A 4 13.87 23.93 62.62
N HIS A 5 14.75 24.89 62.29
CA HIS A 5 14.72 25.59 61.01
C HIS A 5 15.04 24.64 59.85
N GLN A 6 16.10 23.83 59.97
CA GLN A 6 16.44 22.82 58.96
C GLN A 6 15.36 21.74 58.81
N LEU A 7 14.71 21.34 59.91
CA LEU A 7 13.60 20.39 59.89
C LEU A 7 12.38 20.96 59.12
N ALA A 8 12.02 22.22 59.37
CA ALA A 8 10.92 22.90 58.68
C ALA A 8 11.19 23.05 57.17
N CYS A 9 12.41 23.45 56.77
CA CYS A 9 12.80 23.52 55.37
C CYS A 9 12.74 22.14 54.70
N THR A 10 13.23 21.10 55.36
CA THR A 10 13.24 19.73 54.81
C THR A 10 11.83 19.18 54.61
N LEU A 11 10.92 19.39 55.56
CA LEU A 11 9.52 19.00 55.43
C LEU A 11 8.80 19.76 54.30
N THR A 12 9.14 21.04 54.11
CA THR A 12 8.59 21.86 53.01
C THR A 12 9.11 21.40 51.66
N ILE A 13 10.39 21.05 51.55
CA ILE A 13 10.94 20.47 50.31
C ILE A 13 10.23 19.13 50.03
N PHE A 14 10.10 18.27 51.03
CA PHE A 14 9.46 16.96 50.84
C PHE A 14 7.98 17.05 50.46
N SER A 15 7.25 18.07 50.90
CA SER A 15 5.87 18.30 50.42
C SER A 15 5.79 18.62 48.92
N MET A 16 6.85 19.18 48.34
CA MET A 16 6.90 19.53 46.92
C MET A 16 7.43 18.40 46.03
N ILE A 17 8.34 17.55 46.52
CA ILE A 17 9.03 16.54 45.70
C ILE A 17 8.71 15.08 46.06
N ILE A 18 8.04 14.83 47.18
CA ILE A 18 7.61 13.49 47.61
C ILE A 18 6.11 13.53 47.91
N PRO A 19 5.25 13.28 46.90
CA PRO A 19 3.79 13.28 47.05
C PRO A 19 3.30 12.39 48.21
N GLU A 20 4.02 11.30 48.49
CA GLU A 20 3.70 10.33 49.53
C GLU A 20 3.99 10.82 50.96
N ALA A 21 4.67 11.97 51.12
CA ALA A 21 4.79 12.64 52.41
C ALA A 21 3.42 13.14 52.92
N GLY A 22 2.45 13.34 52.00
CA GLY A 22 1.08 13.73 52.34
C GLY A 22 1.02 15.06 53.11
N LEU A 23 1.94 15.97 52.78
CA LEU A 23 2.04 17.31 53.32
C LEU A 23 1.47 18.28 52.29
N VAL A 24 0.59 19.18 52.72
CA VAL A 24 0.15 20.31 51.88
C VAL A 24 1.32 21.32 51.83
N PRO A 25 1.62 21.96 50.68
CA PRO A 25 2.67 22.97 50.59
C PRO A 25 2.46 24.06 51.65
N PHE A 26 3.48 24.36 52.45
CA PHE A 26 3.38 25.40 53.47
C PHE A 26 3.26 26.78 52.82
N SER A 27 2.09 27.41 52.91
CA SER A 27 1.90 28.84 52.64
C SER A 27 2.17 29.62 53.92
N TYR A 28 3.40 30.11 54.12
CA TYR A 28 3.71 30.99 55.26
C TYR A 28 3.33 32.44 54.93
N GLY A 29 2.39 32.99 55.70
CA GLY A 29 2.31 34.42 55.97
C GLY A 29 3.30 34.82 57.08
N PRO A 30 3.65 36.12 57.23
CA PRO A 30 4.84 36.56 57.97
C PRO A 30 4.80 36.44 59.50
N THR A 31 3.78 35.84 60.11
CA THR A 31 3.62 35.84 61.57
C THR A 31 3.18 34.47 62.10
N LEU A 32 3.95 33.95 63.06
CA LEU A 32 3.89 32.65 63.78
C LEU A 32 4.58 31.44 63.11
N SER A 33 5.79 31.16 63.58
CA SER A 33 6.47 29.86 63.44
C SER A 33 5.74 28.80 64.28
N PRO A 34 5.42 27.60 63.76
CA PRO A 34 4.76 26.55 64.55
C PRO A 34 5.65 26.10 65.73
N PRO A 35 5.06 25.66 66.86
CA PRO A 35 5.82 25.17 68.00
C PRO A 35 6.76 24.03 67.61
N ALA A 36 7.97 23.99 68.20
CA ALA A 36 8.99 22.97 67.93
C ALA A 36 8.44 21.53 68.01
N ASN A 37 7.57 21.26 68.99
CA ASN A 37 6.94 19.97 69.19
C ASN A 37 6.04 19.57 68.01
N THR A 38 5.32 20.52 67.41
CA THR A 38 4.43 20.29 66.26
C THR A 38 5.21 19.83 65.03
N LEU A 39 6.36 20.45 64.76
CA LEU A 39 7.23 20.07 63.63
C LEU A 39 7.85 18.69 63.83
N ILE A 40 8.22 18.34 65.06
CA ILE A 40 8.73 17.01 65.40
C ILE A 40 7.64 15.94 65.21
N PHE A 41 6.41 16.17 65.70
CA PHE A 41 5.29 15.25 65.48
C PHE A 41 4.96 15.09 63.99
N GLN A 42 5.00 16.17 63.21
CA GLN A 42 4.83 16.11 61.76
C GLN A 42 5.94 15.29 61.08
N ALA A 43 7.20 15.48 61.48
CA ALA A 43 8.31 14.70 60.95
C ALA A 43 8.17 13.20 61.25
N VAL A 44 7.74 12.84 62.47
CA VAL A 44 7.47 11.44 62.85
C VAL A 44 6.29 10.86 62.05
N ALA A 45 5.23 11.63 61.84
CA ALA A 45 4.09 11.20 61.02
C ALA A 45 4.48 10.98 59.55
N VAL A 46 5.33 11.84 59.00
CA VAL A 46 5.89 11.69 57.65
C VAL A 46 6.79 10.46 57.58
N LEU A 47 7.62 10.21 58.59
CA LEU A 47 8.44 9.00 58.68
C LEU A 47 7.60 7.72 58.73
N ASP A 48 6.46 7.70 59.43
CA ASP A 48 5.55 6.54 59.41
C ASP A 48 4.95 6.31 58.02
N LYS A 49 4.44 7.37 57.37
CA LYS A 49 3.89 7.29 56.00
C LYS A 49 4.93 6.81 54.98
N LEU A 50 6.12 7.42 55.00
CA LEU A 50 7.22 7.03 54.13
C LEU A 50 7.70 5.61 54.43
N GLY A 51 7.74 5.21 55.70
CA GLY A 51 8.06 3.85 56.13
C GLY A 51 7.10 2.81 55.57
N ARG A 52 5.78 3.04 55.68
CA ARG A 52 4.76 2.17 55.08
C ARG A 52 4.91 2.06 53.57
N ARG A 53 5.06 3.20 52.90
CA ARG A 53 5.26 3.23 51.45
C ARG A 53 6.53 2.50 51.02
N LEU A 54 7.59 2.61 51.82
CA LEU A 54 8.84 1.91 51.56
C LEU A 54 8.67 0.40 51.66
N ALA A 55 7.94 -0.10 52.66
CA ALA A 55 7.61 -1.51 52.81
C ALA A 55 6.76 -2.04 51.62
N GLU A 56 5.80 -1.25 51.14
CA GLU A 56 4.99 -1.58 49.96
C GLU A 56 5.84 -1.69 48.69
N LEU A 57 6.67 -0.69 48.41
CA LEU A 57 7.51 -0.68 47.21
C LEU A 57 8.55 -1.80 47.23
N GLU A 58 9.14 -2.10 48.41
CA GLU A 58 10.04 -3.23 48.57
C GLU A 58 9.32 -4.57 48.30
N ALA A 59 8.07 -4.70 48.77
CA ALA A 59 7.24 -5.87 48.48
C ALA A 59 6.88 -5.98 46.99
N ASP A 60 6.62 -4.85 46.31
CA ASP A 60 6.39 -4.81 44.85
C ASP A 60 7.62 -5.19 44.05
N VAL A 61 8.82 -4.73 44.43
CA VAL A 61 10.07 -5.13 43.79
C VAL A 61 10.32 -6.64 43.96
N ALA A 62 10.04 -7.19 45.14
CA ALA A 62 10.12 -8.63 45.40
C ALA A 62 9.09 -9.42 44.57
N PHE A 63 7.86 -8.90 44.46
CA PHE A 63 6.77 -9.43 43.64
C PHE A 63 7.10 -9.46 42.15
N PHE A 64 7.53 -8.35 41.57
CA PHE A 64 7.98 -8.34 40.18
C PHE A 64 9.19 -9.26 39.96
N GLY A 65 10.08 -9.36 40.96
CA GLY A 65 11.20 -10.29 40.96
C GLY A 65 10.78 -11.77 40.86
N ILE A 66 9.77 -12.21 41.62
CA ILE A 66 9.27 -13.60 41.54
C ILE A 66 8.45 -13.84 40.26
N CYS A 67 7.66 -12.87 39.80
CA CYS A 67 6.96 -12.93 38.51
C CYS A 67 7.94 -13.16 37.35
N LEU A 68 9.06 -12.43 37.33
CA LEU A 68 10.13 -12.60 36.34
C LEU A 68 10.83 -13.97 36.42
N ARG A 69 11.05 -14.52 37.61
CA ARG A 69 11.71 -15.83 37.79
C ARG A 69 10.79 -17.01 37.44
N LYS A 70 9.48 -16.85 37.63
CA LYS A 70 8.49 -17.92 37.43
C LYS A 70 7.70 -17.81 36.12
N ASN A 71 8.06 -16.88 35.26
CA ASN A 71 7.37 -16.58 34.00
C ASN A 71 5.86 -16.30 34.19
N PHE A 72 5.52 -15.63 35.28
CA PHE A 72 4.14 -15.35 35.69
C PHE A 72 3.80 -13.88 35.47
N VAL A 73 2.60 -13.64 34.97
CA VAL A 73 2.01 -12.31 34.87
C VAL A 73 0.76 -12.28 35.70
N ASP A 74 0.80 -11.44 36.72
CA ASP A 74 -0.32 -11.24 37.62
C ASP A 74 -1.50 -10.57 36.90
N PRO A 75 -2.69 -11.21 36.87
CA PRO A 75 -3.81 -10.68 36.12
C PRO A 75 -4.38 -9.39 36.64
N GLU A 76 -4.22 -9.10 37.93
CA GLU A 76 -4.77 -7.89 38.54
C GLU A 76 -3.83 -6.70 38.37
N HIS A 77 -2.52 -6.90 38.59
CA HIS A 77 -1.51 -5.84 38.46
C HIS A 77 -1.17 -5.54 37.00
N PHE A 78 -1.29 -6.54 36.12
CA PHE A 78 -1.00 -6.39 34.71
C PHE A 78 -2.15 -6.93 33.86
N LYS A 79 -3.38 -6.43 34.07
CA LYS A 79 -4.56 -6.78 33.25
C LYS A 79 -4.29 -6.75 31.74
N HIS A 80 -3.46 -5.80 31.30
CA HIS A 80 -3.02 -5.62 29.90
C HIS A 80 -1.98 -6.65 29.41
N LEU A 81 -1.27 -7.33 30.31
CA LEU A 81 -0.29 -8.39 29.99
C LEU A 81 -0.81 -9.80 30.26
N SER A 82 -1.81 -9.96 31.12
CA SER A 82 -2.34 -11.29 31.52
C SER A 82 -3.38 -11.83 30.55
N SER A 83 -4.19 -10.94 29.97
CA SER A 83 -5.23 -11.24 28.98
C SER A 83 -4.72 -11.29 27.54
N SER A 84 -3.48 -10.85 27.30
CA SER A 84 -2.93 -10.66 25.96
C SER A 84 -2.01 -11.82 25.52
N SER A 85 -2.09 -12.18 24.24
CA SER A 85 -1.23 -13.17 23.55
C SER A 85 0.21 -12.67 23.33
N ILE A 86 0.64 -11.67 24.10
CA ILE A 86 1.98 -11.08 24.06
C ILE A 86 3.02 -12.14 24.47
N LEU A 87 4.11 -12.23 23.70
CA LEU A 87 5.21 -13.15 23.99
C LEU A 87 5.87 -12.79 25.33
N TRP A 88 6.27 -13.81 26.09
CA TRP A 88 6.88 -13.64 27.42
C TRP A 88 8.06 -12.66 27.43
N TYR A 89 8.82 -12.55 26.34
CA TYR A 89 9.93 -11.60 26.22
C TYR A 89 9.50 -10.13 26.36
N ALA A 90 8.36 -9.74 25.78
CA ALA A 90 7.82 -8.39 25.90
C ALA A 90 7.21 -8.14 27.29
N LYS A 91 6.48 -9.13 27.83
CA LYS A 91 5.99 -9.11 29.22
C LYS A 91 7.15 -8.94 30.22
N LYS A 92 8.27 -9.63 29.99
CA LYS A 92 9.51 -9.54 30.77
C LYS A 92 10.14 -8.15 30.72
N LYS A 93 10.17 -7.48 29.56
CA LYS A 93 10.68 -6.10 29.45
C LYS A 93 9.84 -5.12 30.26
N ILE A 94 8.51 -5.24 30.19
CA ILE A 94 7.59 -4.35 30.90
C ILE A 94 7.69 -4.56 32.41
N ILE A 95 7.63 -5.81 32.89
CA ILE A 95 7.76 -6.12 34.31
C ILE A 95 9.14 -5.66 34.86
N LYS A 96 10.20 -5.74 34.05
CA LYS A 96 11.52 -5.16 34.41
C LYS A 96 11.48 -3.64 34.54
N ALA A 97 10.77 -2.93 33.67
CA ALA A 97 10.63 -1.48 33.75
C ALA A 97 9.90 -1.06 35.03
N TYR A 98 8.79 -1.72 35.38
CA TYR A 98 8.07 -1.51 36.65
C TYR A 98 8.97 -1.80 37.87
N ARG A 99 9.72 -2.91 37.85
CA ARG A 99 10.67 -3.24 38.92
C ARG A 99 11.77 -2.18 39.07
N ASN A 100 12.32 -1.70 37.96
CA ASN A 100 13.38 -0.68 37.97
C ASN A 100 12.85 0.68 38.45
N GLY A 101 11.63 1.07 38.04
CA GLY A 101 10.96 2.27 38.52
C GLY A 101 10.73 2.25 40.04
N ALA A 102 10.18 1.14 40.56
CA ALA A 102 10.00 0.96 42.00
C ALA A 102 11.34 0.96 42.76
N THR A 103 12.39 0.36 42.20
CA THR A 103 13.73 0.35 42.81
C THR A 103 14.33 1.76 42.93
N ARG A 104 14.17 2.61 41.90
CA ARG A 104 14.58 4.03 41.97
C ARG A 104 13.80 4.77 43.05
N ARG A 105 12.47 4.58 43.10
CA ARG A 105 11.63 5.25 44.11
C ARG A 105 11.98 4.85 45.55
N ILE A 106 12.38 3.60 45.78
CA ILE A 106 12.88 3.12 47.08
C ILE A 106 14.13 3.90 47.51
N GLN A 107 15.06 4.19 46.59
CA GLN A 107 16.28 4.93 46.88
C GLN A 107 15.95 6.37 47.30
N ASP A 108 15.02 7.03 46.60
CA ASP A 108 14.58 8.39 46.92
C ASP A 108 13.94 8.48 48.31
N ILE A 109 13.00 7.56 48.61
CA ILE A 109 12.28 7.53 49.88
C ILE A 109 13.20 7.14 51.03
N ARG A 110 14.12 6.19 50.84
CA ARG A 110 15.15 5.87 51.86
C ARG A 110 16.01 7.06 52.16
N GLY A 111 16.50 7.76 51.14
CA GLY A 111 17.30 8.97 51.31
C GLY A 111 16.53 10.10 52.01
N ALA A 112 15.21 10.18 51.82
CA ALA A 112 14.35 11.11 52.55
C ALA A 112 14.18 10.72 54.03
N CYS A 113 13.94 9.43 54.31
CA CYS A 113 13.82 8.91 55.67
C CYS A 113 15.13 9.09 56.46
N ASP A 114 16.27 8.74 55.86
CA ASP A 114 17.58 8.87 56.49
C ASP A 114 17.90 10.33 56.83
N ARG A 115 17.52 11.28 55.95
CA ARG A 115 17.67 12.72 56.22
C ARG A 115 16.78 13.20 57.37
N LEU A 116 15.54 12.73 57.47
CA LEU A 116 14.68 13.07 58.60
C LEU A 116 15.19 12.48 59.91
N TRP A 117 15.62 11.22 59.91
CA TRP A 117 16.21 10.60 61.10
C TRP A 117 17.50 11.28 61.55
N LEU A 118 18.34 11.71 60.61
CA LEU A 118 19.54 12.50 60.88
C LEU A 118 19.21 13.82 61.58
N LEU A 119 18.19 14.54 61.10
CA LEU A 119 17.76 15.81 61.70
C LEU A 119 17.10 15.63 63.07
N LEU A 120 16.43 14.50 63.31
CA LEU A 120 15.75 14.20 64.57
C LEU A 120 16.69 13.65 65.66
N LEU A 121 17.63 12.76 65.30
CA LEU A 121 18.43 11.99 66.26
C LEU A 121 19.97 12.07 66.05
N GLY A 122 20.44 12.82 65.03
CA GLY A 122 21.87 13.01 64.73
C GLY A 122 22.53 11.84 63.99
N ASP A 123 23.84 11.92 63.77
CA ASP A 123 24.59 10.98 62.89
C ASP A 123 24.47 9.51 63.32
N ASN A 124 24.30 9.27 64.62
CA ASN A 124 24.15 7.93 65.20
C ASN A 124 22.70 7.45 65.29
N PHE A 125 21.75 8.07 64.57
CA PHE A 125 20.31 7.77 64.64
C PHE A 125 19.98 6.27 64.54
N LYS A 126 20.79 5.50 63.81
CA LYS A 126 20.58 4.06 63.63
C LYS A 126 20.73 3.24 64.93
N HIS A 127 21.41 3.76 65.94
CA HIS A 127 21.63 3.07 67.22
C HIS A 127 20.53 3.37 68.24
N TYR A 128 19.67 4.34 67.93
CA TYR A 128 18.56 4.73 68.79
C TYR A 128 17.39 3.76 68.66
N ARG A 129 16.70 3.55 69.78
CA ARG A 129 15.60 2.60 69.92
C ARG A 129 14.44 2.93 68.98
N GLU A 130 14.18 4.21 68.75
CA GLU A 130 13.10 4.74 67.94
C GLU A 130 13.28 4.36 66.46
N TYR A 131 14.49 4.51 65.92
CA TYR A 131 14.81 4.07 64.56
C TYR A 131 14.74 2.55 64.44
N GLN A 132 15.26 1.82 65.42
CA GLN A 132 15.22 0.35 65.43
C GLN A 132 13.77 -0.16 65.47
N GLN A 133 12.91 0.46 66.26
CA GLN A 133 11.48 0.14 66.34
C GLN A 133 10.76 0.48 65.04
N TRP A 134 11.03 1.65 64.44
CA TRP A 134 10.47 2.03 63.14
C TRP A 134 10.91 1.07 62.03
N SER A 135 12.20 0.72 61.99
CA SER A 135 12.77 -0.21 61.01
C SER A 135 12.20 -1.62 61.17
N SER A 136 12.05 -2.10 62.41
CA SER A 136 11.41 -3.38 62.74
C SER A 136 9.93 -3.42 62.35
N THR A 137 9.19 -2.35 62.63
CA THR A 137 7.77 -2.23 62.26
C THR A 137 7.59 -2.24 60.74
N ARG A 138 8.40 -1.46 60.04
CA ARG A 138 8.46 -1.45 58.57
C ARG A 138 8.82 -2.82 58.01
N ARG A 139 9.81 -3.49 58.60
CA ARG A 139 10.24 -4.82 58.17
C ARG A 139 9.13 -5.86 58.34
N THR A 140 8.44 -5.82 59.47
CA THR A 140 7.28 -6.67 59.75
C THR A 140 6.15 -6.44 58.73
N LEU A 141 5.88 -5.18 58.37
CA LEU A 141 4.91 -4.84 57.34
C LEU A 141 5.33 -5.38 55.96
N PHE A 142 6.60 -5.21 55.59
CA PHE A 142 7.15 -5.79 54.37
C PHE A 142 6.96 -7.31 54.35
N ASP A 143 7.34 -8.01 55.41
CA ASP A 143 7.26 -9.48 55.47
C ASP A 143 5.79 -9.95 55.35
N ARG A 144 4.83 -9.24 55.96
CA ARG A 144 3.39 -9.53 55.79
C ARG A 144 2.93 -9.33 54.35
N LEU A 145 3.21 -8.17 53.75
CA LEU A 145 2.81 -7.84 52.38
C LEU A 145 3.46 -8.80 51.37
N TRP A 146 4.74 -9.10 51.56
CA TRP A 146 5.49 -10.03 50.73
C TRP A 146 4.94 -11.45 50.82
N ASN A 147 4.61 -11.93 52.02
CA ASN A 147 4.03 -13.26 52.21
C ASN A 147 2.66 -13.42 51.52
N VAL A 148 1.85 -12.37 51.46
CA VAL A 148 0.58 -12.38 50.71
C VAL A 148 0.84 -12.43 49.21
N LYS A 149 1.65 -11.50 48.68
CA LYS A 149 1.97 -11.43 47.24
C LYS A 149 2.67 -12.70 46.75
N ARG A 150 3.58 -13.28 47.54
CA ARG A 150 4.29 -14.52 47.22
C ARG A 150 3.34 -15.72 47.14
N ARG A 151 2.41 -15.87 48.08
CA ARG A 151 1.40 -16.95 48.06
C ARG A 151 0.50 -16.83 46.83
N HIS A 152 -0.03 -15.64 46.56
CA HIS A 152 -0.86 -15.38 45.39
C HIS A 152 -0.20 -15.83 44.07
N VAL A 153 1.07 -15.49 43.86
CA VAL A 153 1.83 -15.92 42.67
C VAL A 153 1.98 -17.44 42.60
N LEU A 154 2.36 -18.08 43.72
CA LEU A 154 2.61 -19.52 43.74
C LEU A 154 1.33 -20.35 43.55
N ASP A 155 0.22 -19.93 44.16
CA ASP A 155 -1.07 -20.60 44.06
C ASP A 155 -1.67 -20.43 42.64
N SER A 156 -1.55 -19.23 42.06
CA SER A 156 -2.00 -18.96 40.68
C SER A 156 -1.24 -19.79 39.64
N ILE A 157 0.06 -20.03 39.84
CA ILE A 157 0.84 -20.91 38.95
C ILE A 157 0.41 -22.37 39.08
N LYS A 158 0.05 -22.81 40.30
CA LYS A 158 -0.42 -24.17 40.55
C LYS A 158 -1.76 -24.42 39.84
N ASP A 159 -2.68 -23.46 39.89
CA ASP A 159 -3.97 -23.53 39.20
C ASP A 159 -3.85 -23.42 37.67
N LEU A 160 -2.86 -22.67 37.17
CA LEU A 160 -2.61 -22.60 35.72
C LEU A 160 -2.07 -23.93 35.18
N ARG A 161 -1.27 -24.67 35.96
CA ARG A 161 -0.71 -25.97 35.57
C ARG A 161 -1.73 -27.10 35.57
N SER A 162 -2.72 -27.07 36.47
CA SER A 162 -3.84 -28.02 36.44
C SER A 162 -4.73 -27.84 35.20
N ARG A 163 -4.95 -26.60 34.75
CA ARG A 163 -5.75 -26.27 33.54
C ARG A 163 -5.07 -26.59 32.20
N VAL A 164 -3.73 -26.59 32.15
CA VAL A 164 -2.96 -26.91 30.92
C VAL A 164 -2.86 -28.42 30.69
N ASN A 165 -2.98 -29.24 31.74
CA ASN A 165 -2.98 -30.71 31.61
C ASN A 165 -4.33 -31.27 31.11
N SER A 166 -5.36 -30.44 30.96
CA SER A 166 -6.60 -30.76 30.21
C SER A 166 -6.50 -30.26 28.76
N SER A 167 -5.74 -31.00 27.94
CA SER A 167 -5.70 -31.11 26.45
C SER A 167 -5.83 -29.85 25.55
N PRO A 168 -4.80 -29.54 24.72
CA PRO A 168 -4.85 -28.54 23.63
C PRO A 168 -5.38 -29.06 22.28
N ASN A 169 -5.95 -30.27 22.21
CA ASN A 169 -6.31 -30.91 20.91
C ASN A 169 -7.77 -30.69 20.45
N SER A 170 -8.59 -29.89 21.14
CA SER A 170 -10.01 -29.71 20.77
C SER A 170 -10.32 -28.43 19.96
N TRP A 171 -9.38 -27.50 19.78
CA TRP A 171 -9.67 -26.19 19.16
C TRP A 171 -9.99 -26.25 17.65
N PHE A 172 -9.78 -27.41 17.00
CA PHE A 172 -9.97 -27.57 15.55
C PHE A 172 -10.67 -28.87 15.17
N ARG A 173 -11.82 -29.18 15.78
CA ARG A 173 -12.75 -30.16 15.19
C ARG A 173 -14.17 -29.62 15.12
N SER A 174 -14.77 -29.83 13.95
CA SER A 174 -16.15 -29.51 13.58
C SER A 174 -16.46 -28.04 13.29
N VAL A 175 -15.94 -27.53 12.18
CA VAL A 175 -16.77 -26.68 11.32
C VAL A 175 -16.73 -27.31 9.93
N VAL A 176 -17.87 -27.81 9.48
CA VAL A 176 -18.10 -28.10 8.07
C VAL A 176 -18.18 -26.73 7.39
N TRP A 177 -17.09 -26.36 6.70
CA TRP A 177 -17.02 -25.08 6.01
C TRP A 177 -17.72 -25.21 4.65
N SER A 178 -18.90 -24.62 4.53
CA SER A 178 -19.47 -24.32 3.21
C SER A 178 -18.56 -23.32 2.51
N GLU A 179 -17.95 -23.73 1.40
CA GLU A 179 -17.06 -22.91 0.57
C GLU A 179 -17.76 -21.60 0.16
N PRO A 180 -17.28 -20.41 0.53
CA PRO A 180 -17.60 -19.23 -0.26
C PRO A 180 -16.67 -19.28 -1.48
N ARG A 181 -17.06 -20.05 -2.51
CA ARG A 181 -16.46 -19.91 -3.83
C ARG A 181 -16.58 -18.44 -4.21
N GLN A 182 -15.47 -17.80 -4.53
CA GLN A 182 -15.49 -16.44 -5.09
C GLN A 182 -16.21 -16.52 -6.43
N SER A 183 -17.53 -16.33 -6.42
CA SER A 183 -18.32 -16.40 -7.62
C SER A 183 -18.12 -15.14 -8.46
N VAL A 184 -18.29 -15.32 -9.76
CA VAL A 184 -18.36 -14.21 -10.72
C VAL A 184 -19.65 -13.44 -10.45
N VAL A 185 -19.58 -12.12 -10.40
CA VAL A 185 -20.79 -11.29 -10.25
C VAL A 185 -21.58 -11.34 -11.56
N ASN A 186 -22.74 -11.99 -11.53
CA ASN A 186 -23.56 -12.26 -12.70
C ASN A 186 -25.00 -11.77 -12.48
N PRO A 187 -25.24 -10.46 -12.53
CA PRO A 187 -26.53 -9.88 -12.15
C PRO A 187 -27.66 -10.23 -13.13
N CYS A 188 -27.33 -10.66 -14.36
CA CYS A 188 -28.31 -11.07 -15.37
C CYS A 188 -28.53 -12.59 -15.42
N GLY A 189 -27.86 -13.38 -14.57
CA GLY A 189 -28.04 -14.83 -14.53
C GLY A 189 -27.58 -15.57 -15.78
N GLU A 190 -26.64 -15.00 -16.54
CA GLU A 190 -26.15 -15.58 -17.80
C GLU A 190 -25.46 -16.93 -17.57
N ALA A 191 -25.84 -17.97 -18.31
CA ALA A 191 -25.22 -19.27 -18.17
C ALA A 191 -23.76 -19.23 -18.64
N LEU A 192 -22.81 -19.55 -17.76
CA LEU A 192 -21.40 -19.74 -18.09
C LEU A 192 -21.03 -21.23 -18.00
N SER A 193 -20.10 -21.69 -18.84
CA SER A 193 -19.58 -23.04 -18.70
C SER A 193 -18.85 -23.19 -17.35
N PRO A 194 -18.87 -24.38 -16.73
CA PRO A 194 -18.18 -24.60 -15.45
C PRO A 194 -16.69 -24.23 -15.50
N LYS A 195 -16.03 -24.47 -16.65
CA LYS A 195 -14.63 -24.10 -16.88
C LYS A 195 -14.42 -22.59 -16.87
N THR A 196 -15.27 -21.84 -17.56
CA THR A 196 -15.16 -20.38 -17.60
C THR A 196 -15.41 -19.77 -16.23
N GLU A 197 -16.41 -20.27 -15.52
CA GLU A 197 -16.69 -19.83 -14.16
C GLU A 197 -15.51 -20.13 -13.22
N GLU A 198 -14.90 -21.32 -13.30
CA GLU A 198 -13.72 -21.67 -12.51
C GLU A 198 -12.53 -20.73 -12.79
N VAL A 199 -12.27 -20.38 -14.05
CA VAL A 199 -11.20 -19.45 -14.43
C VAL A 199 -11.44 -18.07 -13.86
N LEU A 200 -12.65 -17.53 -14.03
CA LEU A 200 -13.01 -16.19 -13.60
C LEU A 200 -13.13 -16.10 -12.07
N ALA A 201 -13.56 -17.16 -11.39
CA ALA A 201 -13.61 -17.25 -9.92
C ALA A 201 -12.24 -17.05 -9.26
N LYS A 202 -11.13 -17.34 -9.96
CA LYS A 202 -9.76 -17.05 -9.48
C LYS A 202 -9.52 -15.55 -9.27
N GLY A 203 -10.31 -14.70 -9.93
CA GLY A 203 -10.32 -13.24 -9.76
C GLY A 203 -9.25 -12.47 -10.55
N PRO A 204 -9.40 -11.14 -10.74
CA PRO A 204 -8.57 -10.35 -11.66
C PRO A 204 -7.08 -10.32 -11.31
N LYS A 205 -6.74 -10.40 -10.01
CA LYS A 205 -5.35 -10.35 -9.53
C LYS A 205 -4.61 -11.70 -9.66
N CYS A 206 -5.32 -12.80 -9.92
CA CYS A 206 -4.69 -14.12 -10.06
C CYS A 206 -3.77 -14.16 -11.29
N CYS A 207 -2.59 -14.76 -11.14
CA CYS A 207 -1.67 -15.03 -12.24
C CYS A 207 -1.79 -16.51 -12.63
N LEU A 208 -2.01 -16.79 -13.91
CA LEU A 208 -2.07 -18.17 -14.39
C LEU A 208 -0.67 -18.80 -14.44
N ASN A 209 -0.59 -20.10 -14.18
CA ASN A 209 0.65 -20.86 -14.29
C ASN A 209 0.85 -21.37 -15.72
N LEU A 210 1.11 -20.44 -16.63
CA LEU A 210 1.36 -20.75 -18.03
C LEU A 210 2.83 -21.13 -18.21
N LYS A 211 3.14 -22.28 -18.81
CA LYS A 211 4.53 -22.64 -19.13
C LYS A 211 5.17 -21.56 -20.04
N PRO A 212 6.36 -21.04 -19.71
CA PRO A 212 7.08 -20.12 -20.59
C PRO A 212 7.58 -20.84 -21.84
N SER A 213 7.79 -20.11 -22.93
CA SER A 213 8.52 -20.64 -24.09
C SER A 213 10.03 -20.51 -23.92
N ARG A 214 10.80 -21.24 -24.73
CA ARG A 214 12.27 -21.11 -24.78
C ARG A 214 12.68 -19.67 -25.12
N ILE A 215 11.93 -18.98 -25.98
CA ILE A 215 12.13 -17.54 -26.25
C ILE A 215 11.85 -16.66 -25.01
N ASP A 216 10.82 -16.97 -24.21
CA ASP A 216 10.54 -16.21 -22.97
C ASP A 216 11.69 -16.35 -21.95
N VAL A 217 12.22 -17.56 -21.80
CA VAL A 217 13.32 -17.86 -20.90
C VAL A 217 14.61 -17.19 -21.39
N LEU A 218 14.92 -17.29 -22.68
CA LEU A 218 16.08 -16.62 -23.27
C LEU A 218 16.00 -15.10 -23.09
N SER A 219 14.82 -14.52 -23.28
CA SER A 219 14.60 -13.09 -23.02
C SER A 219 14.86 -12.71 -21.56
N SER A 220 14.50 -13.57 -20.62
CA SER A 220 14.77 -13.38 -19.19
C SER A 220 16.28 -13.49 -18.89
N ILE A 221 16.98 -14.45 -19.52
CA ILE A 221 18.44 -14.58 -19.43
C ILE A 221 19.11 -13.30 -19.93
N HIS A 222 18.78 -12.81 -21.13
CA HIS A 222 19.37 -11.58 -21.66
C HIS A 222 19.03 -10.34 -20.82
N THR A 223 17.86 -10.30 -20.19
CA THR A 223 17.50 -9.23 -19.25
C THR A 223 18.43 -9.22 -18.03
N VAL A 224 18.77 -10.39 -17.50
CA VAL A 224 19.76 -10.52 -16.42
C VAL A 224 21.16 -10.20 -16.93
N ALA A 225 21.54 -10.69 -18.11
CA ALA A 225 22.86 -10.48 -18.71
C ALA A 225 23.19 -8.99 -18.93
N ARG A 226 22.18 -8.13 -19.15
CA ARG A 226 22.36 -6.68 -19.22
C ARG A 226 22.91 -6.06 -17.92
N MET A 227 22.65 -6.70 -16.78
CA MET A 227 23.10 -6.25 -15.46
C MET A 227 24.43 -6.89 -15.02
N VAL A 228 24.83 -8.00 -15.66
CA VAL A 228 26.11 -8.68 -15.44
C VAL A 228 27.26 -7.84 -16.00
N ASN A 229 28.46 -7.97 -15.40
CA ASN A 229 29.67 -7.30 -15.89
C ASN A 229 29.95 -7.67 -17.35
N PRO A 230 30.33 -6.70 -18.21
CA PRO A 230 30.53 -6.94 -19.64
C PRO A 230 31.40 -8.16 -20.00
N GLU A 231 32.49 -8.36 -19.26
CA GLU A 231 33.45 -9.45 -19.46
C GLU A 231 32.85 -10.83 -19.16
N GLU A 232 31.90 -10.91 -18.23
CA GLU A 232 31.29 -12.16 -17.77
C GLU A 232 29.96 -12.47 -18.50
N LYS A 233 29.48 -11.59 -19.39
CA LYS A 233 28.17 -11.72 -20.03
C LYS A 233 28.01 -13.00 -20.82
N VAL A 234 29.01 -13.37 -21.61
CA VAL A 234 28.98 -14.58 -22.44
C VAL A 234 28.96 -15.82 -21.55
N ALA A 235 29.86 -15.88 -20.56
CA ALA A 235 29.92 -16.95 -19.57
C ALA A 235 28.60 -17.12 -18.81
N PHE A 236 27.96 -16.02 -18.40
CA PHE A 236 26.65 -16.05 -17.75
C PHE A 236 25.57 -16.62 -18.67
N ILE A 237 25.50 -16.16 -19.93
CA ILE A 237 24.49 -16.62 -20.88
C ILE A 237 24.64 -18.13 -21.11
N ASP A 238 25.86 -18.62 -21.37
CA ASP A 238 26.12 -20.04 -21.59
C ASP A 238 25.79 -20.88 -20.35
N HIS A 239 26.22 -20.43 -19.16
CA HIS A 239 25.90 -21.11 -17.91
C HIS A 239 24.39 -21.17 -17.66
N ALA A 240 23.69 -20.05 -17.84
CA ALA A 240 22.25 -19.97 -17.64
C ALA A 240 21.50 -20.86 -18.63
N ILE A 241 21.88 -20.84 -19.91
CA ILE A 241 21.26 -21.68 -20.95
C ILE A 241 21.49 -23.16 -20.67
N SER A 242 22.72 -23.58 -20.36
CA SER A 242 23.03 -24.96 -20.00
C SER A 242 22.21 -25.43 -18.79
N ARG A 243 22.03 -24.56 -17.79
CA ARG A 243 21.17 -24.85 -16.64
C ARG A 243 19.70 -24.94 -17.03
N MET A 244 19.20 -24.05 -17.89
CA MET A 244 17.81 -24.07 -18.34
C MET A 244 17.49 -25.26 -19.23
N GLU A 245 18.42 -25.73 -20.07
CA GLU A 245 18.23 -26.93 -20.90
C GLU A 245 17.95 -28.16 -20.04
N LYS A 246 18.66 -28.31 -18.92
CA LYS A 246 18.45 -29.40 -17.95
C LYS A 246 17.11 -29.33 -17.23
N VAL A 247 16.50 -28.14 -17.14
CA VAL A 247 15.22 -27.91 -16.47
C VAL A 247 14.06 -27.99 -17.46
N MET A 248 14.28 -27.57 -18.71
CA MET A 248 13.25 -27.45 -19.74
C MET A 248 13.17 -28.70 -20.61
N ASP A 249 12.32 -29.64 -20.22
CA ASP A 249 12.00 -30.84 -20.99
C ASP A 249 11.29 -30.54 -22.34
N GLY A 250 10.91 -31.61 -23.05
CA GLY A 250 10.18 -31.51 -24.33
C GLY A 250 8.79 -30.87 -24.24
N SER A 251 8.22 -30.70 -23.03
CA SER A 251 6.90 -30.09 -22.84
C SER A 251 6.91 -28.55 -22.91
N TYR A 252 8.09 -27.92 -22.89
CA TYR A 252 8.19 -26.47 -23.01
C TYR A 252 8.11 -26.03 -24.49
N PRO A 253 7.23 -25.07 -24.82
CA PRO A 253 7.08 -24.60 -26.19
C PRO A 253 8.35 -23.86 -26.66
N LYS A 254 8.68 -23.98 -27.96
CA LYS A 254 9.80 -23.22 -28.55
C LYS A 254 9.52 -21.71 -28.55
N ASP A 255 8.37 -21.32 -29.11
CA ASP A 255 7.98 -19.91 -29.29
C ASP A 255 6.62 -19.56 -28.65
N LYS A 256 5.51 -20.13 -29.15
CA LYS A 256 4.16 -19.79 -28.69
C LYS A 256 3.75 -20.58 -27.46
N ARG A 257 3.37 -19.89 -26.39
CA ARG A 257 2.84 -20.49 -25.16
C ARG A 257 1.42 -20.99 -25.35
N ASN A 258 1.02 -21.94 -24.50
CA ASN A 258 -0.36 -22.45 -24.48
C ASN A 258 -1.28 -21.50 -23.68
N PHE A 259 -2.19 -20.82 -24.37
CA PHE A 259 -3.23 -19.96 -23.80
C PHE A 259 -4.64 -20.56 -23.95
N ARG A 260 -4.76 -21.88 -24.13
CA ARG A 260 -6.03 -22.55 -24.45
C ARG A 260 -7.16 -22.20 -23.46
N GLU A 261 -6.94 -22.34 -22.16
CA GLU A 261 -7.93 -22.01 -21.11
C GLU A 261 -8.41 -20.55 -21.21
N VAL A 262 -7.49 -19.61 -21.47
CA VAL A 262 -7.81 -18.17 -21.63
C VAL A 262 -8.58 -17.90 -22.92
N ASN A 263 -8.22 -18.60 -24.00
CA ASN A 263 -8.87 -18.45 -25.30
C ASN A 263 -10.27 -19.06 -25.28
N GLU A 264 -10.47 -20.20 -24.63
CA GLU A 264 -11.79 -20.82 -24.43
C GLU A 264 -12.74 -19.85 -23.70
N VAL A 265 -12.27 -19.21 -22.62
CA VAL A 265 -13.05 -18.16 -21.91
C VAL A 265 -13.40 -17.00 -22.84
N LYS A 266 -12.42 -16.49 -23.60
CA LYS A 266 -12.66 -15.37 -24.53
C LYS A 266 -13.67 -15.74 -25.61
N MET A 267 -13.53 -16.94 -26.19
CA MET A 267 -14.43 -17.44 -27.22
C MET A 267 -15.84 -17.57 -26.68
N GLU A 268 -16.03 -18.18 -25.50
CA GLU A 268 -17.35 -18.30 -24.90
C GLU A 268 -18.02 -16.94 -24.65
N LEU A 269 -17.28 -15.99 -24.06
CA LEU A 269 -17.78 -14.64 -23.84
C LEU A 269 -18.15 -13.93 -25.15
N GLN A 270 -17.37 -14.13 -26.22
CA GLN A 270 -17.67 -13.58 -27.54
C GLN A 270 -18.91 -14.23 -28.16
N THR A 271 -18.98 -15.56 -28.19
CA THR A 271 -20.10 -16.32 -28.76
C THR A 271 -21.42 -15.98 -28.07
N LYS A 272 -21.40 -15.84 -26.74
CA LYS A 272 -22.59 -15.47 -25.96
C LYS A 272 -22.86 -13.96 -25.92
N SER A 273 -22.07 -13.14 -26.62
CA SER A 273 -22.18 -11.68 -26.61
C SER A 273 -22.17 -11.09 -25.20
N LEU A 274 -21.21 -11.54 -24.37
CA LEU A 274 -21.02 -11.15 -22.99
C LEU A 274 -19.80 -10.22 -22.83
N LYS A 275 -19.95 -9.20 -22.00
CA LYS A 275 -18.87 -8.30 -21.59
C LYS A 275 -18.37 -8.69 -20.20
N LEU A 276 -17.08 -8.97 -20.11
CA LEU A 276 -16.38 -9.14 -18.83
C LEU A 276 -15.90 -7.79 -18.29
N LEU A 277 -16.12 -7.56 -16.99
CA LEU A 277 -15.77 -6.34 -16.25
C LEU A 277 -15.09 -6.70 -14.92
N GLU A 278 -14.42 -5.72 -14.31
CA GLU A 278 -14.02 -5.80 -12.91
C GLU A 278 -15.03 -5.03 -12.04
N THR A 279 -15.31 -5.54 -10.86
CA THR A 279 -16.14 -4.85 -9.85
C THR A 279 -15.34 -3.79 -9.11
N ASP A 280 -15.97 -2.67 -8.75
CA ASP A 280 -15.34 -1.54 -8.06
C ASP A 280 -14.98 -1.89 -6.59
N LYS A 281 -15.95 -2.39 -5.80
CA LYS A 281 -15.79 -2.58 -4.34
C LYS A 281 -15.36 -4.00 -3.97
N SER A 282 -15.94 -5.05 -4.56
CA SER A 282 -15.59 -6.44 -4.19
C SER A 282 -14.28 -6.94 -4.82
N GLY A 283 -13.78 -6.34 -5.91
CA GLY A 283 -12.54 -6.75 -6.57
C GLY A 283 -12.59 -8.12 -7.27
N ARG A 284 -13.77 -8.54 -7.73
CA ARG A 284 -14.07 -9.76 -8.50
C ARG A 284 -14.25 -9.43 -10.00
N PHE A 285 -14.45 -10.47 -10.80
CA PHE A 285 -14.99 -10.30 -12.15
C PHE A 285 -16.51 -10.19 -12.12
N ALA A 286 -17.05 -9.44 -13.06
CA ALA A 286 -18.48 -9.37 -13.35
C ALA A 286 -18.74 -9.64 -14.83
N VAL A 287 -19.89 -10.21 -15.16
CA VAL A 287 -20.31 -10.47 -16.53
C VAL A 287 -21.66 -9.80 -16.79
N LEU A 288 -21.78 -9.11 -17.91
CA LEU A 288 -23.02 -8.49 -18.39
C LEU A 288 -23.27 -8.87 -19.85
N PRO A 289 -24.54 -9.05 -20.27
CA PRO A 289 -24.88 -9.06 -21.69
C PRO A 289 -24.40 -7.78 -22.38
N MET A 290 -23.90 -7.88 -23.61
CA MET A 290 -23.36 -6.74 -24.34
C MET A 290 -24.40 -5.62 -24.50
N ALA A 291 -25.68 -5.95 -24.68
CA ALA A 291 -26.77 -4.97 -24.75
C ALA A 291 -26.92 -4.18 -23.44
N VAL A 292 -26.91 -4.86 -22.29
CA VAL A 292 -26.99 -4.23 -20.96
C VAL A 292 -25.75 -3.38 -20.69
N PHE A 293 -24.57 -3.90 -21.06
CA PHE A 293 -23.33 -3.15 -20.96
C PHE A 293 -23.37 -1.85 -21.78
N LYS A 294 -23.79 -1.92 -23.05
CA LYS A 294 -23.92 -0.75 -23.94
C LYS A 294 -24.84 0.31 -23.37
N LYS A 295 -26.05 -0.07 -22.95
CA LYS A 295 -27.02 0.86 -22.32
C LYS A 295 -26.43 1.54 -21.09
N LYS A 296 -25.76 0.77 -20.21
CA LYS A 296 -25.10 1.33 -19.02
C LYS A 296 -23.93 2.24 -19.38
N THR A 297 -23.16 1.93 -20.42
CA THR A 297 -22.07 2.81 -20.88
C THR A 297 -22.60 4.09 -21.52
N GLU A 298 -23.66 4.04 -22.33
CA GLU A 298 -24.30 5.23 -22.89
C GLU A 298 -24.77 6.16 -21.77
N THR A 299 -25.51 5.62 -20.79
CA THR A 299 -25.94 6.40 -19.62
C THR A 299 -24.75 7.02 -18.88
N ALA A 300 -23.67 6.27 -18.66
CA ALA A 300 -22.48 6.77 -17.97
C ALA A 300 -21.75 7.85 -18.79
N MET A 301 -21.62 7.66 -20.10
CA MET A 301 -20.97 8.61 -21.00
C MET A 301 -21.79 9.89 -21.11
N ASP A 302 -23.11 9.80 -21.31
CA ASP A 302 -24.00 10.96 -21.43
C ASP A 302 -24.09 11.76 -20.13
N THR A 303 -24.02 11.09 -18.98
CA THR A 303 -24.05 11.77 -17.68
C THR A 303 -22.74 12.52 -17.42
N LEU A 304 -21.60 11.88 -17.67
CA LEU A 304 -20.29 12.34 -17.17
C LEU A 304 -19.48 13.12 -18.22
N PHE A 305 -19.70 12.85 -19.51
CA PHE A 305 -18.88 13.36 -20.60
C PHE A 305 -19.72 14.10 -21.64
N SER A 306 -19.10 15.07 -22.31
CA SER A 306 -19.62 15.68 -23.53
C SER A 306 -18.73 15.32 -24.71
N GLU A 307 -19.32 15.24 -25.89
CA GLU A 307 -18.55 15.09 -27.13
C GLU A 307 -17.59 16.27 -27.28
N TRP A 308 -16.33 15.97 -27.62
CA TRP A 308 -15.26 16.95 -27.67
C TRP A 308 -14.88 17.26 -29.12
N VAL A 309 -15.00 18.53 -29.48
CA VAL A 309 -14.61 19.08 -30.78
C VAL A 309 -13.49 20.09 -30.57
N GLY A 310 -12.25 19.69 -30.84
CA GLY A 310 -11.10 20.57 -30.66
C GLY A 310 -9.79 20.01 -31.20
N ASN A 311 -8.68 20.66 -30.84
CA ASN A 311 -7.33 20.26 -31.26
C ASN A 311 -6.39 20.00 -30.07
N ILE A 312 -6.15 18.71 -29.77
CA ILE A 312 -5.29 18.27 -28.67
C ILE A 312 -3.84 18.72 -28.91
N GLY A 313 -3.40 18.73 -30.17
CA GLY A 313 -2.07 19.20 -30.56
C GLY A 313 -1.88 20.70 -30.31
N LYS A 314 -2.94 21.52 -30.37
CA LYS A 314 -2.89 22.94 -29.97
C LYS A 314 -2.70 23.07 -28.46
N LEU A 315 -3.49 22.36 -27.65
CA LEU A 315 -3.34 22.36 -26.19
C LEU A 315 -1.95 21.89 -25.74
N LYS A 316 -1.44 20.81 -26.35
CA LYS A 316 -0.07 20.31 -26.13
C LYS A 316 0.98 21.39 -26.42
N ARG A 317 0.86 22.12 -27.55
CA ARG A 317 1.78 23.20 -27.91
C ARG A 317 1.72 24.37 -26.93
N ASN A 318 0.52 24.77 -26.51
CA ASN A 318 0.34 25.85 -25.54
C ASN A 318 1.01 25.52 -24.20
N ILE A 319 0.83 24.29 -23.68
CA ILE A 319 1.52 23.85 -22.47
C ILE A 319 3.04 23.89 -22.63
N CYS A 320 3.56 23.41 -23.77
CA CYS A 320 5.00 23.48 -24.04
C CYS A 320 5.50 24.93 -24.15
N ALA A 321 4.70 25.87 -24.66
CA ALA A 321 5.07 27.28 -24.74
C ALA A 321 5.27 27.87 -23.34
N VAL A 322 4.28 27.71 -22.46
CA VAL A 322 4.36 28.16 -21.06
C VAL A 322 5.56 27.54 -20.34
N LEU A 323 5.77 26.22 -20.48
CA LEU A 323 6.92 25.55 -19.88
C LEU A 323 8.27 26.07 -20.40
N ASN A 324 8.35 26.47 -21.68
CA ASN A 324 9.59 27.01 -22.23
C ASN A 324 9.86 28.45 -21.77
N GLU A 325 8.81 29.25 -21.55
CA GLU A 325 8.90 30.60 -20.99
C GLU A 325 9.46 30.56 -19.55
N ASP A 326 9.06 29.56 -18.75
CA ASP A 326 9.60 29.32 -17.40
C ASP A 326 10.87 28.44 -17.38
N GLU A 327 11.59 28.33 -18.50
CA GLU A 327 12.85 27.57 -18.64
C GLU A 327 12.78 26.05 -18.34
N LEU A 328 11.59 25.46 -18.26
CA LEU A 328 11.33 24.03 -18.01
C LEU A 328 11.41 23.16 -19.29
N LYS A 329 12.49 23.35 -20.07
CA LYS A 329 12.70 22.74 -21.40
C LYS A 329 12.71 21.21 -21.38
N ASP A 330 13.22 20.60 -20.31
CA ASP A 330 13.27 19.14 -20.17
C ASP A 330 11.87 18.51 -20.07
N VAL A 331 10.95 19.17 -19.35
CA VAL A 331 9.56 18.72 -19.23
C VAL A 331 8.85 18.87 -20.58
N ALA A 332 9.05 20.00 -21.27
CA ALA A 332 8.50 20.23 -22.61
C ALA A 332 9.00 19.19 -23.63
N LYS A 333 10.28 18.79 -23.56
CA LYS A 333 10.86 17.72 -24.39
C LYS A 333 10.20 16.36 -24.13
N CYS A 334 9.94 16.04 -22.86
CA CYS A 334 9.24 14.81 -22.46
C CYS A 334 7.78 14.78 -22.95
N ILE A 335 7.08 15.92 -22.91
CA ILE A 335 5.72 16.05 -23.46
C ILE A 335 5.74 15.83 -24.97
N THR A 336 6.71 16.42 -25.67
CA THR A 336 6.80 16.37 -27.13
C THR A 336 7.06 14.95 -27.64
N SER A 337 7.92 14.19 -26.95
CA SER A 337 8.31 12.82 -27.35
C SER A 337 7.22 11.76 -27.16
N ALA A 338 6.20 12.02 -26.33
CA ALA A 338 5.11 11.08 -26.11
C ALA A 338 4.17 10.98 -27.33
N THR A 339 3.85 9.74 -27.71
CA THR A 339 3.22 9.40 -29.00
C THR A 339 1.70 9.29 -28.95
N ASN A 340 1.10 8.97 -27.80
CA ASN A 340 -0.34 8.77 -27.70
C ASN A 340 -1.05 10.08 -27.36
N PRO A 341 -1.99 10.56 -28.22
CA PRO A 341 -2.63 11.85 -28.03
C PRO A 341 -3.86 11.80 -27.11
N THR A 342 -4.56 10.66 -27.03
CA THR A 342 -5.82 10.50 -26.29
C THR A 342 -5.70 9.51 -25.15
N LEU A 343 -6.59 9.67 -24.16
CA LEU A 343 -6.68 8.81 -22.99
C LEU A 343 -7.51 7.56 -23.32
N SER A 344 -7.19 6.48 -22.63
CA SER A 344 -7.96 5.23 -22.68
C SER A 344 -8.93 5.15 -21.49
N ILE A 345 -10.05 4.44 -21.63
CA ILE A 345 -11.09 4.33 -20.61
C ILE A 345 -11.36 2.88 -20.22
N LYS A 346 -11.71 2.64 -18.96
CA LYS A 346 -12.20 1.36 -18.46
C LYS A 346 -13.40 1.62 -17.57
N PHE A 347 -14.40 0.75 -17.69
CA PHE A 347 -15.59 0.75 -16.84
C PHE A 347 -15.49 -0.33 -15.77
N PHE A 348 -15.83 0.02 -14.54
CA PHE A 348 -15.96 -0.90 -13.41
C PHE A 348 -17.41 -0.98 -12.95
N LEU A 349 -17.88 -2.17 -12.57
CA LEU A 349 -19.25 -2.35 -12.07
C LEU A 349 -19.31 -1.99 -10.58
N LYS A 350 -20.15 -1.01 -10.19
CA LYS A 350 -20.41 -0.67 -8.79
C LYS A 350 -21.37 -1.69 -8.16
N ASP A 351 -20.89 -2.90 -7.96
CA ASP A 351 -21.61 -4.11 -7.51
C ASP A 351 -22.25 -4.04 -6.10
N HIS A 352 -21.94 -3.01 -5.33
CA HIS A 352 -22.50 -2.75 -4.00
C HIS A 352 -23.68 -1.77 -4.04
N LYS A 353 -24.01 -1.20 -5.21
CA LYS A 353 -25.17 -0.32 -5.38
C LYS A 353 -26.31 -1.12 -6.03
N PRO A 354 -27.58 -0.90 -5.65
CA PRO A 354 -28.72 -1.65 -6.18
C PRO A 354 -28.77 -1.66 -7.72
N GLU A 355 -28.62 -0.50 -8.34
CA GLU A 355 -28.64 -0.36 -9.80
C GLU A 355 -27.38 -0.86 -10.52
N MET A 356 -26.32 -1.20 -9.77
CA MET A 356 -24.99 -1.55 -10.28
C MET A 356 -24.55 -0.65 -11.45
N PRO A 357 -24.42 0.68 -11.26
CA PRO A 357 -23.98 1.59 -12.31
C PRO A 357 -22.49 1.38 -12.63
N LEU A 358 -22.04 1.90 -13.76
CA LEU A 358 -20.63 1.83 -14.16
C LEU A 358 -19.85 3.03 -13.61
N ARG A 359 -18.61 2.78 -13.17
CA ARG A 359 -17.61 3.80 -12.88
C ARG A 359 -16.65 3.91 -14.06
N ALA A 360 -16.57 5.08 -14.68
CA ALA A 360 -15.60 5.39 -15.72
C ALA A 360 -14.25 5.77 -15.10
N VAL A 361 -13.17 5.12 -15.53
CA VAL A 361 -11.80 5.42 -15.11
C VAL A 361 -10.92 5.58 -16.34
N ILE A 362 -10.18 6.69 -16.41
CA ILE A 362 -9.24 6.96 -17.48
C ILE A 362 -7.85 6.37 -17.17
N ASN A 363 -7.04 6.17 -18.21
CA ASN A 363 -5.64 5.81 -18.08
C ASN A 363 -4.77 6.66 -19.01
N GLU A 364 -3.84 7.39 -18.37
CA GLU A 364 -2.86 8.28 -18.99
C GLU A 364 -1.56 7.56 -19.38
N SER A 365 -1.39 6.29 -19.01
CA SER A 365 -0.11 5.62 -19.20
C SER A 365 0.32 5.59 -20.66
N GLY A 366 1.50 6.14 -20.94
CA GLY A 366 2.04 6.27 -22.29
C GLY A 366 1.56 7.50 -23.07
N THR A 367 0.81 8.40 -22.46
CA THR A 367 0.39 9.68 -23.06
C THR A 367 1.21 10.86 -22.53
N TRP A 368 1.17 11.98 -23.23
CA TRP A 368 1.84 13.21 -22.79
C TRP A 368 1.14 13.84 -21.58
N GLN A 369 -0.17 13.64 -21.43
CA GLN A 369 -0.95 14.07 -20.26
C GLN A 369 -0.40 13.48 -18.96
N LYS A 370 0.13 12.25 -18.96
CA LYS A 370 0.78 11.66 -17.77
C LYS A 370 2.00 12.44 -17.30
N VAL A 371 2.75 13.02 -18.23
CA VAL A 371 3.93 13.84 -17.91
C VAL A 371 3.45 15.12 -17.23
N VAL A 372 2.44 15.77 -17.80
CA VAL A 372 1.84 17.01 -17.27
C VAL A 372 1.17 16.77 -15.91
N SER A 373 0.37 15.70 -15.76
CA SER A 373 -0.31 15.39 -14.51
C SER A 373 0.66 15.10 -13.37
N LYS A 374 1.79 14.43 -13.66
CA LYS A 374 2.87 14.25 -12.68
C LYS A 374 3.60 15.55 -12.34
N PHE A 375 3.84 16.41 -13.32
CA PHE A 375 4.42 17.74 -13.09
C PHE A 375 3.53 18.57 -12.17
N LEU A 376 2.23 18.64 -12.48
CA LEU A 376 1.23 19.34 -11.66
C LEU A 376 1.12 18.74 -10.26
N GLN A 377 1.09 17.40 -10.14
CA GLN A 377 1.08 16.72 -8.85
C GLN A 377 2.30 17.09 -8.00
N LYS A 378 3.50 17.15 -8.61
CA LYS A 378 4.73 17.57 -7.92
C LYS A 378 4.62 19.03 -7.45
N GLY A 379 4.13 19.92 -8.30
CA GLY A 379 3.95 21.34 -7.96
C GLY A 379 2.97 21.55 -6.80
N LEU A 380 1.80 20.92 -6.85
CA LEU A 380 0.82 20.97 -5.76
C LEU A 380 1.34 20.34 -4.47
N GLY A 381 2.28 19.40 -4.56
CA GLY A 381 2.93 18.81 -3.39
C GLY A 381 3.73 19.79 -2.52
N TYR A 382 4.00 21.02 -3.01
CA TYR A 382 4.61 22.07 -2.21
C TYR A 382 3.61 22.82 -1.31
N ALA A 383 2.31 22.78 -1.63
CA ALA A 383 1.27 23.42 -0.83
C ALA A 383 1.10 22.72 0.52
N CYS A 384 1.17 23.49 1.61
CA CYS A 384 0.78 23.04 2.94
C CYS A 384 -0.71 23.31 3.14
N LEU A 385 -1.47 22.26 3.46
CA LEU A 385 -2.91 22.34 3.74
C LEU A 385 -3.10 22.46 5.26
N GLU A 386 -3.07 23.70 5.75
CA GLU A 386 -3.25 24.00 7.18
C GLU A 386 -4.64 23.56 7.67
N ASN A 387 -4.70 23.10 8.92
CA ASN A 387 -5.90 22.62 9.61
C ASN A 387 -6.71 21.55 8.83
N SER A 388 -6.05 20.80 7.94
CA SER A 388 -6.70 19.74 7.20
C SER A 388 -7.17 18.61 8.13
N LEU A 389 -8.36 18.08 7.84
CA LEU A 389 -8.93 16.90 8.50
C LEU A 389 -8.49 15.60 7.82
N SER A 390 -7.72 15.69 6.73
CA SER A 390 -7.33 14.58 5.87
C SER A 390 -6.40 13.60 6.57
N LEU A 391 -6.76 12.32 6.50
CA LEU A 391 -5.99 11.18 6.97
C LEU A 391 -5.15 10.63 5.83
N ARG A 392 -3.89 10.29 6.11
CA ARG A 392 -3.04 9.58 5.14
C ARG A 392 -3.33 8.09 5.11
N ASN A 393 -3.69 7.52 6.26
CA ASN A 393 -3.93 6.10 6.43
C ASN A 393 -4.63 5.82 7.77
N SER A 394 -5.02 4.56 7.97
CA SER A 394 -5.70 4.12 9.18
C SER A 394 -4.90 4.20 10.48
N ASN A 395 -3.56 4.24 10.43
CA ASN A 395 -2.78 4.41 11.66
C ASN A 395 -3.00 5.81 12.27
N GLU A 396 -3.07 6.86 11.45
CA GLU A 396 -3.37 8.22 11.93
C GLU A 396 -4.77 8.32 12.56
N LEU A 397 -5.72 7.55 12.02
CA LEU A 397 -7.03 7.41 12.64
C LEU A 397 -6.93 6.70 13.98
N ILE A 398 -6.21 5.57 14.07
CA ILE A 398 -6.02 4.82 15.31
C ILE A 398 -5.40 5.71 16.39
N ASP A 399 -4.40 6.53 16.06
CA ASP A 399 -3.79 7.48 17.00
C ASP A 399 -4.84 8.44 17.58
N SER A 400 -5.82 8.87 16.75
CA SER A 400 -6.94 9.70 17.20
C SER A 400 -7.95 8.92 18.06
N LEU A 401 -8.23 7.66 17.72
CA LEU A 401 -9.18 6.81 18.46
C LEU A 401 -8.62 6.35 19.83
N GLU A 402 -7.32 6.07 19.91
CA GLU A 402 -6.65 5.53 21.10
C GLU A 402 -6.79 6.45 22.32
N ILE A 403 -6.74 7.77 22.11
CA ILE A 403 -6.91 8.79 23.16
C ILE A 403 -8.26 8.62 23.90
N HIS A 404 -9.27 8.09 23.21
CA HIS A 404 -10.63 7.97 23.71
C HIS A 404 -11.11 6.51 23.82
N HIS A 405 -10.18 5.55 23.76
CA HIS A 405 -10.50 4.13 23.80
C HIS A 405 -11.34 3.74 25.04
N GLY A 406 -12.43 3.00 24.82
CA GLY A 406 -13.37 2.56 25.85
C GLY A 406 -14.38 3.63 26.33
N ARG A 407 -14.29 4.89 25.87
CA ARG A 407 -15.29 5.91 26.19
C ARG A 407 -16.58 5.64 25.42
N ARG A 408 -17.74 5.91 26.03
CA ARG A 408 -19.01 5.93 25.30
C ARG A 408 -18.96 7.01 24.22
N CYS A 409 -19.38 6.66 23.02
CA CYS A 409 -19.39 7.57 21.88
C CYS A 409 -20.58 7.31 20.97
N SER A 410 -20.93 8.33 20.19
CA SER A 410 -21.73 8.20 18.98
C SER A 410 -20.81 8.33 17.77
N VAL A 411 -21.01 7.51 16.75
CA VAL A 411 -20.22 7.57 15.52
C VAL A 411 -21.14 7.58 14.31
N LEU A 412 -20.75 8.32 13.27
CA LEU A 412 -21.35 8.27 11.95
C LEU A 412 -20.29 8.54 10.88
N SER A 413 -20.52 8.06 9.67
CA SER A 413 -19.68 8.36 8.50
C SER A 413 -20.51 9.12 7.49
N MET A 414 -19.92 10.14 6.88
CA MET A 414 -20.49 10.85 5.73
C MET A 414 -19.67 10.55 4.48
N ASP A 415 -20.32 10.25 3.35
CA ASP A 415 -19.65 10.03 2.06
C ASP A 415 -20.09 11.11 1.05
N ILE A 416 -19.11 11.76 0.42
CA ILE A 416 -19.33 12.75 -0.64
C ILE A 416 -19.67 12.03 -1.94
N LYS A 417 -20.91 12.17 -2.40
CA LYS A 417 -21.35 11.56 -3.66
C LYS A 417 -20.55 12.12 -4.84
N ASP A 418 -19.91 11.20 -5.58
CA ASP A 418 -19.31 11.50 -6.88
C ASP A 418 -18.31 12.68 -6.84
N LEU A 419 -17.49 12.72 -5.76
CA LEU A 419 -16.53 13.79 -5.45
C LEU A 419 -15.80 14.35 -6.68
N TYR A 420 -15.11 13.49 -7.44
CA TYR A 420 -14.29 13.92 -8.58
C TYR A 420 -15.07 14.58 -9.71
N TYR A 421 -16.35 14.22 -9.89
CA TYR A 421 -17.23 14.82 -10.89
C TYR A 421 -17.86 16.14 -10.38
N SER A 422 -17.82 16.37 -9.07
CA SER A 422 -18.42 17.52 -8.40
C SER A 422 -17.42 18.66 -8.14
N LEU A 423 -16.14 18.50 -8.52
CA LEU A 423 -15.11 19.52 -8.35
C LEU A 423 -15.27 20.63 -9.41
N GLU A 424 -16.19 21.57 -9.20
CA GLU A 424 -16.40 22.68 -10.14
C GLU A 424 -15.08 23.37 -10.53
N ASN A 425 -14.77 23.42 -11.82
CA ASN A 425 -13.46 23.81 -12.35
C ASN A 425 -13.09 25.25 -11.97
N THR A 426 -14.03 26.19 -12.05
CA THR A 426 -13.79 27.59 -11.67
C THR A 426 -13.38 27.70 -10.20
N ARG A 427 -14.16 27.07 -9.31
CA ARG A 427 -13.87 27.02 -7.87
C ARG A 427 -12.59 26.25 -7.58
N LEU A 428 -12.33 25.15 -8.29
CA LEU A 428 -11.08 24.38 -8.17
C LEU A 428 -9.86 25.24 -8.50
N MET A 429 -9.90 25.96 -9.62
CA MET A 429 -8.81 26.86 -10.01
C MET A 429 -8.55 27.93 -8.96
N GLN A 430 -9.62 28.50 -8.38
CA GLN A 430 -9.50 29.49 -7.32
C GLN A 430 -8.90 28.90 -6.03
N ARG A 431 -9.34 27.71 -5.59
CA ARG A 431 -8.77 27.02 -4.42
C ARG A 431 -7.31 26.64 -4.61
N VAL A 432 -6.93 26.24 -5.83
CA VAL A 432 -5.53 25.98 -6.17
C VAL A 432 -4.70 27.26 -6.09
N ARG A 433 -5.20 28.37 -6.64
CA ARG A 433 -4.53 29.67 -6.52
C ARG A 433 -4.27 30.03 -5.06
N GLU A 434 -5.32 30.04 -4.24
CA GLU A 434 -5.23 30.34 -2.80
C GLU A 434 -4.21 29.47 -2.09
N ALA A 435 -4.24 28.16 -2.32
CA ALA A 435 -3.29 27.22 -1.70
C ALA A 435 -1.84 27.47 -2.12
N LEU A 436 -1.59 27.84 -3.38
CA LEU A 436 -0.26 28.14 -3.88
C LEU A 436 0.25 29.50 -3.40
N GLU A 437 -0.60 30.53 -3.36
CA GLU A 437 -0.24 31.86 -2.87
C GLU A 437 0.09 31.86 -1.38
N LEU A 438 -0.67 31.12 -0.56
CA LEU A 438 -0.33 30.91 0.86
C LEU A 438 1.02 30.20 1.05
N ASN A 439 1.51 29.49 0.02
CA ASN A 439 2.77 28.76 0.04
C ASN A 439 3.78 29.30 -0.99
N LEU A 440 3.66 30.59 -1.38
CA LEU A 440 4.30 31.14 -2.58
C LEU A 440 5.80 30.87 -2.66
N VAL A 441 6.55 31.20 -1.60
CA VAL A 441 8.01 31.04 -1.57
C VAL A 441 8.40 29.58 -1.74
N LYS A 442 7.79 28.68 -0.96
CA LYS A 442 8.08 27.24 -1.01
C LYS A 442 7.70 26.64 -2.37
N PHE A 443 6.57 27.06 -2.93
CA PHE A 443 6.13 26.63 -4.24
C PHE A 443 7.09 27.09 -5.33
N GLN A 444 7.33 28.39 -5.49
CA GLN A 444 8.16 28.93 -6.58
C GLN A 444 9.60 28.43 -6.52
N SER A 445 10.22 28.41 -5.33
CA SER A 445 11.59 27.90 -5.18
C SER A 445 11.69 26.39 -5.44
N GLY A 446 10.65 25.62 -5.14
CA GLY A 446 10.64 24.16 -5.33
C GLY A 446 10.20 23.71 -6.73
N SER A 447 9.30 24.45 -7.37
CA SER A 447 8.70 24.10 -8.65
C SER A 447 9.43 24.75 -9.83
N GLY A 448 10.06 25.91 -9.61
CA GLY A 448 10.71 26.71 -10.66
C GLY A 448 9.71 27.38 -11.62
N ILE A 449 8.45 27.54 -11.22
CA ILE A 449 7.38 28.11 -12.08
C ILE A 449 6.52 29.11 -11.31
N SER A 450 6.04 30.15 -12.01
CA SER A 450 5.10 31.12 -11.44
C SER A 450 3.73 30.49 -11.14
N VAL A 451 2.94 31.11 -10.24
CA VAL A 451 1.58 30.63 -9.93
C VAL A 451 0.68 30.74 -11.17
N GLU A 452 0.76 31.84 -11.91
CA GLU A 452 -0.06 32.07 -13.10
C GLU A 452 0.27 31.10 -14.24
N SER A 453 1.56 30.86 -14.51
CA SER A 453 1.99 29.84 -15.47
C SER A 453 1.50 28.44 -15.06
N PHE A 454 1.59 28.10 -13.78
CA PHE A 454 1.13 26.82 -13.25
C PHE A 454 -0.38 26.63 -13.41
N LEU A 455 -1.17 27.65 -13.07
CA LEU A 455 -2.63 27.64 -13.25
C LEU A 455 -3.00 27.54 -14.74
N THR A 456 -2.28 28.24 -15.62
CA THR A 456 -2.47 28.14 -17.07
C THR A 456 -2.22 26.72 -17.58
N ILE A 457 -1.16 26.06 -17.11
CA ILE A 457 -0.88 24.65 -17.46
C ILE A 457 -1.98 23.74 -16.93
N LEU A 458 -2.44 23.94 -15.69
CA LEU A 458 -3.52 23.16 -15.09
C LEU A 458 -4.82 23.30 -15.90
N GLU A 459 -5.17 24.51 -16.32
CA GLU A 459 -6.36 24.77 -17.14
C GLU A 459 -6.28 24.05 -18.50
N PHE A 460 -5.16 24.20 -19.21
CA PHE A 460 -4.97 23.48 -20.48
C PHE A 460 -4.95 21.97 -20.29
N TYR A 461 -4.39 21.50 -19.18
CA TYR A 461 -4.37 20.09 -18.83
C TYR A 461 -5.79 19.54 -18.65
N LEU A 462 -6.63 20.20 -17.85
CA LEU A 462 -8.03 19.78 -17.64
C LEU A 462 -8.80 19.74 -18.98
N LYS A 463 -8.61 20.75 -19.83
CA LYS A 463 -9.16 20.80 -21.20
C LYS A 463 -8.60 19.74 -22.17
N SER A 464 -7.52 19.07 -21.79
CA SER A 464 -6.82 18.06 -22.61
C SER A 464 -7.05 16.61 -22.17
N THR A 465 -7.88 16.38 -21.15
CA THR A 465 -8.24 15.05 -20.64
C THR A 465 -9.24 14.30 -21.55
N VAL A 466 -8.95 14.30 -22.85
CA VAL A 466 -9.83 13.76 -23.89
C VAL A 466 -9.70 12.24 -23.99
N VAL A 467 -10.83 11.56 -23.84
CA VAL A 467 -10.99 10.11 -23.95
C VAL A 467 -11.45 9.73 -25.36
N ASP A 468 -10.91 8.64 -25.92
CA ASP A 468 -11.36 8.05 -27.19
C ASP A 468 -12.19 6.79 -26.90
N TYR A 469 -13.48 6.82 -27.22
CA TYR A 469 -14.44 5.74 -26.98
C TYR A 469 -15.34 5.53 -28.20
N GLU A 470 -15.38 4.31 -28.72
CA GLU A 470 -16.18 3.92 -29.91
C GLU A 470 -16.01 4.84 -31.12
N GLY A 471 -14.78 5.36 -31.33
CA GLY A 471 -14.45 6.23 -32.47
C GLY A 471 -14.81 7.70 -32.27
N ARG A 472 -15.43 8.07 -31.15
CA ARG A 472 -15.75 9.45 -30.77
C ARG A 472 -14.83 9.92 -29.64
N LYS A 473 -14.66 11.24 -29.55
CA LYS A 473 -13.83 11.90 -28.53
C LYS A 473 -14.73 12.54 -27.50
N TYR A 474 -14.35 12.37 -26.24
CA TYR A 474 -15.13 12.84 -25.10
C TYR A 474 -14.25 13.60 -24.12
N ILE A 475 -14.79 14.64 -23.50
CA ILE A 475 -14.19 15.33 -22.37
C ILE A 475 -15.17 15.30 -21.20
N GLN A 476 -14.66 15.21 -19.97
CA GLN A 476 -15.52 15.25 -18.80
C GLN A 476 -16.20 16.62 -18.71
N LYS A 477 -17.50 16.64 -18.42
CA LYS A 477 -18.29 17.88 -18.39
C LYS A 477 -17.80 18.84 -17.30
N GLU A 478 -17.61 18.30 -16.11
CA GLU A 478 -17.22 19.06 -14.93
C GLU A 478 -16.28 18.23 -14.06
N GLY A 479 -15.42 18.87 -13.26
CA GLY A 479 -14.51 18.19 -12.36
C GLY A 479 -13.31 17.53 -13.03
N VAL A 480 -12.71 16.58 -12.32
CA VAL A 480 -11.43 15.96 -12.70
C VAL A 480 -11.63 14.49 -13.02
N CYS A 481 -11.01 14.02 -14.10
CA CYS A 481 -11.12 12.63 -14.51
C CYS A 481 -10.51 11.65 -13.50
N ILE A 482 -11.28 10.65 -13.07
CA ILE A 482 -10.80 9.57 -12.20
C ILE A 482 -9.74 8.73 -12.93
N GLY A 483 -8.56 8.59 -12.34
CA GLY A 483 -7.41 7.90 -12.96
C GLY A 483 -6.30 8.86 -13.41
N SER A 484 -6.58 10.16 -13.42
CA SER A 484 -5.56 11.22 -13.51
C SER A 484 -4.63 11.19 -12.30
N SER A 485 -3.32 11.37 -12.54
CA SER A 485 -2.31 11.37 -11.46
C SER A 485 -2.45 12.54 -10.50
N VAL A 486 -2.98 13.66 -10.98
CA VAL A 486 -3.13 14.90 -10.21
C VAL A 486 -4.49 14.99 -9.49
N ALA A 487 -5.46 14.13 -9.86
CA ALA A 487 -6.80 14.16 -9.28
C ALA A 487 -6.83 14.06 -7.75
N PRO A 488 -6.08 13.14 -7.09
CA PRO A 488 -6.13 13.04 -5.63
C PRO A 488 -5.73 14.33 -4.92
N ILE A 489 -4.64 14.97 -5.33
CA ILE A 489 -4.17 16.20 -4.67
C ILE A 489 -5.06 17.41 -4.99
N LEU A 490 -5.68 17.46 -6.18
CA LEU A 490 -6.69 18.48 -6.50
C LEU A 490 -7.93 18.35 -5.60
N ALA A 491 -8.37 17.12 -5.34
CA ALA A 491 -9.48 16.87 -4.42
C ALA A 491 -9.13 17.30 -2.98
N GLU A 492 -7.92 16.99 -2.50
CA GLU A 492 -7.46 17.44 -1.18
C GLU A 492 -7.40 18.97 -1.08
N VAL A 493 -6.87 19.66 -2.09
CA VAL A 493 -6.83 21.14 -2.13
C VAL A 493 -8.25 21.71 -2.12
N TYR A 494 -9.16 21.14 -2.91
CA TYR A 494 -10.55 21.59 -2.99
C TYR A 494 -11.27 21.43 -1.64
N LEU A 495 -11.12 20.26 -1.01
CA LEU A 495 -11.78 19.94 0.26
C LEU A 495 -11.14 20.62 1.47
N ASN A 496 -9.92 21.19 1.34
CA ASN A 496 -9.27 21.86 2.46
C ASN A 496 -10.07 23.08 2.98
N SER A 497 -10.85 23.76 2.12
CA SER A 497 -11.72 24.84 2.61
C SER A 497 -12.83 24.33 3.52
N LEU A 498 -13.39 23.15 3.22
CA LEU A 498 -14.35 22.47 4.08
C LEU A 498 -13.65 22.02 5.38
N ASP A 499 -12.50 21.38 5.27
CA ASP A 499 -11.72 20.90 6.42
C ASP A 499 -11.42 22.04 7.41
N ARG A 500 -10.93 23.18 6.92
CA ARG A 500 -10.62 24.36 7.74
C ARG A 500 -11.85 24.90 8.45
N ALA A 501 -12.94 25.12 7.73
CA ALA A 501 -14.16 25.65 8.32
C ALA A 501 -14.74 24.70 9.39
N VAL A 502 -14.72 23.39 9.14
CA VAL A 502 -15.13 22.40 10.14
C VAL A 502 -14.18 22.40 11.33
N HIS A 503 -12.86 22.47 11.11
CA HIS A 503 -11.87 22.56 12.18
C HIS A 503 -12.13 23.77 13.09
N ASP A 504 -12.30 24.96 12.50
CA ASP A 504 -12.50 26.21 13.23
C ASP A 504 -13.80 26.15 14.05
N ASN A 505 -14.90 25.66 13.45
CA ASN A 505 -16.17 25.45 14.15
C ASN A 505 -16.04 24.44 15.31
N LEU A 506 -15.25 23.38 15.17
CA LEU A 506 -15.04 22.39 16.24
C LEU A 506 -14.30 22.97 17.44
N GLN A 507 -13.34 23.87 17.20
CA GLN A 507 -12.63 24.57 18.27
C GLN A 507 -13.56 25.51 19.05
N GLU A 508 -14.52 26.14 18.38
CA GLU A 508 -15.50 27.01 19.04
C GLU A 508 -16.59 26.22 19.77
N LEU A 509 -17.13 25.18 19.13
CA LEU A 509 -18.27 24.44 19.64
C LEU A 509 -17.89 23.53 20.82
N SER A 510 -16.77 22.79 20.73
CA SER A 510 -16.49 21.76 21.74
C SER A 510 -15.06 21.16 21.71
N PRO A 511 -14.03 21.88 22.21
CA PRO A 511 -12.65 21.38 22.27
C PRO A 511 -12.53 20.00 22.93
N GLY A 512 -11.99 19.02 22.19
CA GLY A 512 -11.68 17.69 22.73
C GLY A 512 -12.88 16.76 22.97
N THR A 513 -14.08 17.09 22.48
CA THR A 513 -15.28 16.26 22.64
C THR A 513 -15.70 15.50 21.38
N ALA A 514 -15.03 15.74 20.26
CA ALA A 514 -15.27 15.06 18.99
C ALA A 514 -13.97 14.77 18.22
N ILE A 515 -13.99 13.67 17.47
CA ILE A 515 -13.00 13.32 16.45
C ILE A 515 -13.71 13.48 15.11
N VAL A 516 -13.25 14.43 14.29
CA VAL A 516 -13.66 14.57 12.89
C VAL A 516 -12.44 14.41 12.01
N ARG A 517 -12.50 13.44 11.10
CA ARG A 517 -11.40 13.08 10.20
C ARG A 517 -11.94 12.67 8.84
N ARG A 518 -11.24 13.05 7.78
CA ARG A 518 -11.63 12.76 6.39
C ARG A 518 -10.60 11.85 5.73
N TYR A 519 -11.01 10.91 4.90
CA TYR A 519 -10.16 10.18 3.98
C TYR A 519 -10.75 10.27 2.58
N VAL A 520 -10.18 11.14 1.73
CA VAL A 520 -10.71 11.45 0.40
C VAL A 520 -12.18 11.93 0.51
N ASP A 521 -13.15 11.11 0.13
CA ASP A 521 -14.60 11.36 0.12
C ASP A 521 -15.32 10.95 1.41
N ASP A 522 -14.71 10.09 2.23
CA ASP A 522 -15.29 9.58 3.48
C ASP A 522 -14.93 10.50 4.67
N ILE A 523 -15.90 10.94 5.46
CA ILE A 523 -15.72 11.77 6.67
C ILE A 523 -16.25 11.00 7.88
N LEU A 524 -15.37 10.64 8.81
CA LEU A 524 -15.73 10.07 10.10
C LEU A 524 -16.04 11.18 11.10
N ILE A 525 -17.16 11.05 11.80
CA ILE A 525 -17.53 11.85 12.96
C ILE A 525 -17.71 10.90 14.14
N CYS A 526 -16.97 11.15 15.22
CA CYS A 526 -17.09 10.41 16.48
C CYS A 526 -17.20 11.43 17.62
N THR A 527 -18.29 11.41 18.38
CA THR A 527 -18.55 12.35 19.48
C THR A 527 -18.65 11.61 20.80
N PHE A 528 -18.22 12.27 21.88
CA PHE A 528 -18.28 11.74 23.26
C PHE A 528 -19.36 12.44 24.11
N THR A 529 -20.18 13.26 23.45
CA THR A 529 -21.32 13.98 24.01
C THR A 529 -22.54 13.65 23.14
N GLU A 530 -23.69 13.44 23.78
CA GLU A 530 -24.95 13.17 23.09
C GLU A 530 -25.36 14.36 22.20
N SER A 531 -26.05 14.09 21.09
CA SER A 531 -26.57 15.07 20.10
C SER A 531 -25.57 15.95 19.34
N LEU A 532 -24.27 15.87 19.64
CA LEU A 532 -23.25 16.67 18.96
C LEU A 532 -22.98 16.20 17.52
N ALA A 533 -23.20 14.92 17.23
CA ALA A 533 -22.91 14.35 15.91
C ALA A 533 -23.80 14.96 14.83
N GLU A 534 -25.09 15.15 15.12
CA GLU A 534 -26.06 15.81 14.24
C GLU A 534 -25.73 17.30 14.02
N THR A 535 -25.24 17.99 15.04
CA THR A 535 -24.78 19.39 14.90
C THR A 535 -23.58 19.49 13.95
N ILE A 536 -22.57 18.63 14.12
CA ILE A 536 -21.39 18.62 13.24
C ILE A 536 -21.79 18.24 11.81
N GLU A 537 -22.71 17.28 11.64
CA GLU A 537 -23.27 16.95 10.34
C GLU A 537 -23.91 18.19 9.67
N GLY A 538 -24.70 18.96 10.43
CA GLY A 538 -25.32 20.20 9.98
C GLY A 538 -24.28 21.25 9.54
N VAL A 539 -23.21 21.43 10.33
CA VAL A 539 -22.10 22.31 9.97
C VAL A 539 -21.48 21.89 8.64
N ILE A 540 -21.09 20.62 8.48
CA ILE A 540 -20.49 20.11 7.24
C ILE A 540 -21.37 20.38 6.02
N ARG A 541 -22.69 20.10 6.12
CA ARG A 541 -23.64 20.35 5.03
C ARG A 541 -23.77 21.83 4.69
N SER A 542 -23.77 22.70 5.70
CA SER A 542 -23.88 24.14 5.51
C SER A 542 -22.62 24.77 4.90
N THR A 543 -21.44 24.23 5.24
CA THR A 543 -20.14 24.73 4.76
C THR A 543 -19.86 24.36 3.30
N ALA A 544 -20.37 23.23 2.83
CA ALA A 544 -20.19 22.78 1.45
C ALA A 544 -21.52 22.39 0.78
N PRO A 545 -22.40 23.37 0.53
CA PRO A 545 -23.74 23.13 -0.04
C PRO A 545 -23.68 22.59 -1.47
N GLU A 546 -22.54 22.77 -2.16
CA GLU A 546 -22.31 22.20 -3.49
C GLU A 546 -22.23 20.66 -3.50
N PHE A 547 -21.89 20.04 -2.38
CA PHE A 547 -21.74 18.59 -2.28
C PHE A 547 -23.01 17.92 -1.78
N LYS A 548 -23.27 16.72 -2.31
CA LYS A 548 -24.31 15.82 -1.81
C LYS A 548 -23.66 14.77 -0.92
N PHE A 549 -24.15 14.63 0.30
CA PHE A 549 -23.63 13.66 1.28
C PHE A 549 -24.60 12.50 1.48
N THR A 550 -24.07 11.28 1.63
CA THR A 550 -24.77 10.17 2.28
C THR A 550 -24.27 10.00 3.70
N VAL A 551 -25.11 9.44 4.58
CA VAL A 551 -24.75 9.19 5.98
C VAL A 551 -24.91 7.71 6.26
N GLU A 552 -23.87 7.09 6.79
CA GLU A 552 -23.85 5.73 7.31
C GLU A 552 -23.78 5.79 8.84
N LYS A 553 -24.72 5.14 9.50
CA LYS A 553 -24.75 4.96 10.96
C LYS A 553 -24.31 3.53 11.30
N PRO A 554 -23.87 3.25 12.54
CA PRO A 554 -23.51 1.90 12.97
C PRO A 554 -24.64 0.91 12.74
N GLU A 555 -24.33 -0.23 12.16
CA GLU A 555 -25.21 -1.39 12.07
C GLU A 555 -24.67 -2.44 13.05
N ASP A 556 -25.53 -2.98 13.92
CA ASP A 556 -25.15 -3.86 15.03
C ASP A 556 -23.99 -3.31 15.89
N ASP A 557 -24.06 -2.01 16.23
CA ASP A 557 -23.03 -1.26 16.97
C ASP A 557 -21.65 -1.21 16.29
N VAL A 558 -21.59 -1.44 14.98
CA VAL A 558 -20.34 -1.41 14.20
C VAL A 558 -20.45 -0.48 13.00
N LEU A 559 -19.49 0.43 12.85
CA LEU A 559 -19.31 1.27 11.68
C LEU A 559 -18.04 0.87 10.92
N GLN A 560 -18.14 0.67 9.61
CA GLN A 560 -16.96 0.44 8.76
C GLN A 560 -16.36 1.77 8.33
N PHE A 561 -15.11 2.04 8.68
CA PHE A 561 -14.36 3.19 8.16
C PHE A 561 -12.94 2.78 7.78
N LEU A 562 -12.45 3.16 6.60
CA LEU A 562 -11.18 2.67 6.06
C LEU A 562 -11.11 1.13 6.08
N ASP A 563 -10.02 0.55 6.60
CA ASP A 563 -9.80 -0.88 6.85
C ASP A 563 -10.06 -1.27 8.32
N LEU A 564 -10.86 -0.48 9.04
CA LEU A 564 -11.23 -0.69 10.44
C LEU A 564 -12.75 -0.83 10.60
N ARG A 565 -13.15 -1.71 11.52
CA ARG A 565 -14.51 -1.79 12.06
C ARG A 565 -14.50 -1.10 13.41
N ILE A 566 -15.21 0.02 13.54
CA ILE A 566 -15.31 0.81 14.77
C ILE A 566 -16.52 0.28 15.54
N HIS A 567 -16.31 -0.20 16.76
CA HIS A 567 -17.33 -0.76 17.64
C HIS A 567 -17.72 0.27 18.71
N VAL A 568 -19.01 0.39 18.99
CA VAL A 568 -19.54 1.30 20.02
C VAL A 568 -20.25 0.61 21.18
N ASN A 569 -20.48 -0.71 21.08
CA ASN A 569 -21.21 -1.53 22.07
C ASN A 569 -20.63 -1.49 23.51
N ARG A 570 -19.30 -1.44 23.65
CA ARG A 570 -18.58 -1.40 24.94
C ARG A 570 -17.84 -0.08 25.14
N GLY A 571 -18.33 0.98 24.48
CA GLY A 571 -17.56 2.20 24.22
C GLY A 571 -16.64 2.02 23.00
N LEU A 572 -15.95 3.10 22.63
CA LEU A 572 -15.14 3.19 21.43
C LEU A 572 -14.06 2.11 21.39
N CYS A 573 -14.21 1.13 20.50
CA CYS A 573 -13.24 0.08 20.20
C CYS A 573 -13.07 -0.04 18.69
N TRP A 574 -12.04 -0.73 18.22
CA TRP A 574 -11.86 -0.95 16.79
C TRP A 574 -11.12 -2.25 16.48
N GLU A 575 -11.39 -2.76 15.29
CA GLU A 575 -10.91 -4.04 14.80
C GLU A 575 -10.40 -3.90 13.37
N TYR A 576 -9.20 -4.41 13.06
CA TYR A 576 -8.72 -4.45 11.68
C TYR A 576 -9.52 -5.46 10.85
N GLY A 577 -10.04 -5.00 9.72
CA GLY A 577 -10.72 -5.84 8.74
C GLY A 577 -11.90 -5.13 8.09
N LYS A 578 -12.51 -5.84 7.13
CA LYS A 578 -13.82 -5.48 6.58
C LYS A 578 -14.73 -6.68 6.60
N GLU A 579 -16.02 -6.45 6.77
CA GLU A 579 -17.04 -7.48 6.60
C GLU A 579 -17.00 -8.04 5.17
N ASN A 580 -17.19 -7.17 4.17
CA ASN A 580 -17.09 -7.53 2.75
C ASN A 580 -15.69 -7.24 2.18
N SER A 581 -14.70 -7.95 2.71
CA SER A 581 -13.31 -7.74 2.28
C SER A 581 -13.03 -8.27 0.87
N LYS A 582 -12.25 -7.52 0.08
CA LYS A 582 -11.75 -7.96 -1.24
C LYS A 582 -11.06 -9.34 -1.14
N PRO A 583 -11.22 -10.24 -2.14
CA PRO A 583 -10.49 -11.49 -2.26
C PRO A 583 -8.99 -11.38 -1.93
N VAL A 584 -8.51 -12.28 -1.07
CA VAL A 584 -7.08 -12.51 -0.91
C VAL A 584 -6.57 -13.28 -2.12
N LEU A 585 -5.33 -12.99 -2.56
CA LEU A 585 -4.72 -13.67 -3.70
C LEU A 585 -4.68 -15.19 -3.47
N PRO A 586 -5.30 -16.02 -4.32
CA PRO A 586 -5.35 -17.46 -4.13
C PRO A 586 -3.98 -18.12 -4.03
N ARG A 587 -3.84 -19.16 -3.20
CA ARG A 587 -2.56 -19.87 -3.00
C ARG A 587 -2.01 -20.51 -4.27
N MET A 588 -2.89 -20.89 -5.20
CA MET A 588 -2.56 -21.48 -6.50
C MET A 588 -2.06 -20.46 -7.55
N SER A 589 -2.25 -19.15 -7.32
CA SER A 589 -1.81 -18.08 -8.23
C SER A 589 -0.31 -18.16 -8.49
N CYS A 590 0.15 -18.00 -9.73
CA CYS A 590 1.58 -18.08 -10.13
C CYS A 590 2.38 -16.82 -9.77
N HIS A 591 2.24 -16.36 -8.52
CA HIS A 591 3.11 -15.35 -7.92
C HIS A 591 4.23 -16.03 -7.14
N SER A 592 5.35 -15.32 -6.98
CA SER A 592 6.47 -15.81 -6.19
C SER A 592 6.08 -16.11 -4.74
N LYS A 593 6.77 -17.08 -4.12
CA LYS A 593 6.56 -17.44 -2.70
C LYS A 593 6.73 -16.21 -1.79
N THR A 594 7.60 -15.27 -2.14
CA THR A 594 7.83 -14.02 -1.41
C THR A 594 6.58 -13.13 -1.40
N VAL A 595 5.88 -12.99 -2.54
CA VAL A 595 4.64 -12.20 -2.62
C VAL A 595 3.57 -12.83 -1.73
N LYS A 596 3.38 -14.15 -1.83
CA LYS A 596 2.39 -14.89 -1.01
C LYS A 596 2.70 -14.80 0.48
N ALA A 597 3.97 -14.96 0.86
CA ALA A 597 4.42 -14.79 2.24
C ALA A 597 4.21 -13.34 2.72
N GLY A 598 4.46 -12.34 1.87
CA GLY A 598 4.24 -10.94 2.18
C GLY A 598 2.77 -10.61 2.44
N ILE A 599 1.84 -11.21 1.68
CA ILE A 599 0.40 -11.07 1.89
C ILE A 599 0.00 -11.61 3.27
N VAL A 600 0.40 -12.85 3.59
CA VAL A 600 0.12 -13.46 4.90
C VAL A 600 0.67 -12.60 6.04
N LYS A 601 1.96 -12.21 5.94
CA LYS A 601 2.61 -11.36 6.94
C LYS A 601 1.88 -10.04 7.11
N SER A 602 1.48 -9.38 6.03
CA SER A 602 0.80 -8.09 6.10
C SER A 602 -0.57 -8.22 6.76
N LEU A 603 -1.37 -9.24 6.43
CA LEU A 603 -2.71 -9.41 7.00
C LEU A 603 -2.63 -9.69 8.51
N VAL A 604 -1.75 -10.61 8.91
CA VAL A 604 -1.58 -10.98 10.33
C VAL A 604 -0.95 -9.84 11.13
N ARG A 605 0.07 -9.17 10.58
CA ARG A 605 0.68 -7.99 11.22
C ARG A 605 -0.34 -6.87 11.40
N ASN A 606 -1.10 -6.54 10.37
CA ASN A 606 -2.10 -5.48 10.47
C ASN A 606 -3.19 -5.85 11.49
N ALA A 607 -3.62 -7.12 11.54
CA ALA A 607 -4.57 -7.58 12.56
C ALA A 607 -4.05 -7.38 13.99
N LEU A 608 -2.75 -7.62 14.21
CA LEU A 608 -2.07 -7.44 15.49
C LEU A 608 -1.84 -5.96 15.84
N GLU A 609 -1.35 -5.16 14.89
CA GLU A 609 -0.88 -3.80 15.13
C GLU A 609 -2.00 -2.76 15.05
N ARG A 610 -3.10 -3.04 14.32
CA ARG A 610 -4.16 -2.07 14.04
C ARG A 610 -5.48 -2.34 14.74
N SER A 611 -5.61 -3.44 15.48
CA SER A 611 -6.80 -3.72 16.29
C SER A 611 -6.57 -3.28 17.72
N CYS A 612 -7.60 -2.81 18.41
CA CYS A 612 -7.50 -2.56 19.84
C CYS A 612 -7.40 -3.89 20.60
N VAL A 613 -6.92 -3.83 21.85
CA VAL A 613 -6.68 -5.02 22.69
C VAL A 613 -7.90 -5.95 22.83
N HIS A 614 -9.11 -5.40 22.72
CA HIS A 614 -10.36 -6.16 22.81
C HIS A 614 -10.70 -6.99 21.57
N HIS A 615 -10.12 -6.67 20.40
CA HIS A 615 -10.50 -7.28 19.11
C HIS A 615 -9.32 -7.89 18.33
N ILE A 616 -8.12 -7.96 18.91
CA ILE A 616 -6.95 -8.56 18.24
C ILE A 616 -7.23 -10.02 17.86
N THR A 617 -7.80 -10.80 18.78
CA THR A 617 -8.04 -12.23 18.58
C THR A 617 -9.02 -12.46 17.43
N GLU A 618 -10.14 -11.76 17.45
CA GLU A 618 -11.20 -11.80 16.44
C GLU A 618 -10.69 -11.34 15.07
N SER A 619 -9.87 -10.28 15.05
CA SER A 619 -9.24 -9.80 13.81
C SER A 619 -8.32 -10.85 13.21
N ILE A 620 -7.45 -11.46 14.01
CA ILE A 620 -6.53 -12.52 13.55
C ILE A 620 -7.32 -13.72 13.05
N GLU A 621 -8.30 -14.19 13.80
CA GLU A 621 -9.15 -15.32 13.40
C GLU A 621 -9.83 -15.07 12.06
N ARG A 622 -10.35 -13.86 11.83
CA ARG A 622 -10.96 -13.49 10.56
C ARG A 622 -9.95 -13.51 9.42
N GLN A 623 -8.76 -12.93 9.60
CA GLN A 623 -7.72 -12.99 8.56
C GLN A 623 -7.22 -14.42 8.32
N TRP A 624 -7.15 -15.25 9.35
CA TRP A 624 -6.78 -16.66 9.26
C TRP A 624 -7.79 -17.45 8.44
N LYS A 625 -9.09 -17.30 8.75
CA LYS A 625 -10.20 -17.90 7.99
C LYS A 625 -10.17 -17.47 6.52
N ARG A 626 -9.95 -16.18 6.25
CA ARG A 626 -9.82 -15.64 4.88
C ARG A 626 -8.62 -16.21 4.10
N LEU A 627 -7.54 -16.56 4.78
CA LEU A 627 -6.37 -17.19 4.15
C LEU A 627 -6.63 -18.67 3.84
N ILE A 628 -7.19 -19.41 4.80
CA ILE A 628 -7.55 -20.82 4.61
C ILE A 628 -8.56 -20.96 3.45
N SER A 629 -9.57 -20.08 3.39
CA SER A 629 -10.64 -20.16 2.38
C SER A 629 -10.13 -19.98 0.94
N VAL A 630 -8.92 -19.45 0.73
CA VAL A 630 -8.29 -19.32 -0.60
C VAL A 630 -7.09 -20.24 -0.79
N GLY A 631 -7.00 -21.28 0.05
CA GLY A 631 -6.09 -22.41 -0.05
C GLY A 631 -4.72 -22.22 0.61
N TYR A 632 -4.53 -21.26 1.52
CA TYR A 632 -3.28 -21.20 2.29
C TYR A 632 -3.31 -22.22 3.43
N ASP A 633 -2.30 -23.09 3.45
CA ASP A 633 -2.18 -24.12 4.50
C ASP A 633 -1.89 -23.50 5.87
N ASP A 634 -2.50 -24.07 6.91
CA ASP A 634 -2.33 -23.65 8.31
C ASP A 634 -0.84 -23.63 8.72
N SER A 635 -0.07 -24.64 8.32
CA SER A 635 1.37 -24.73 8.56
C SER A 635 2.15 -23.58 7.90
N PHE A 636 1.74 -23.12 6.72
CA PHE A 636 2.37 -22.00 6.03
C PHE A 636 2.09 -20.69 6.75
N ILE A 637 0.84 -20.48 7.21
CA ILE A 637 0.44 -19.29 7.97
C ILE A 637 1.18 -19.23 9.31
N LYS A 638 1.16 -20.33 10.09
CA LYS A 638 1.91 -20.48 11.35
C LYS A 638 3.40 -20.15 11.17
N ARG A 639 4.03 -20.72 10.13
CA ARG A 639 5.43 -20.43 9.82
C ARG A 639 5.67 -18.95 9.55
N GLN A 640 4.79 -18.26 8.82
CA GLN A 640 4.96 -16.82 8.57
C GLN A 640 4.81 -15.99 9.85
N LEU A 641 3.88 -16.36 10.72
CA LEU A 641 3.69 -15.75 12.03
C LEU A 641 4.91 -15.96 12.93
N GLU A 642 5.47 -17.17 12.99
CA GLU A 642 6.71 -17.43 13.73
C GLU A 642 7.88 -16.61 13.21
N LEU A 643 8.03 -16.49 11.89
CA LEU A 643 9.09 -15.68 11.27
C LEU A 643 8.92 -14.19 11.55
N PHE A 644 7.70 -13.72 11.73
CA PHE A 644 7.42 -12.35 12.16
C PHE A 644 7.79 -12.16 13.64
N ILE A 645 7.34 -13.07 14.50
CA ILE A 645 7.57 -13.09 15.95
C ILE A 645 9.06 -13.17 16.32
N LYS A 646 9.83 -14.00 15.61
CA LYS A 646 11.26 -14.21 15.87
C LYS A 646 12.11 -12.96 15.57
N GLY A 647 11.50 -11.90 15.02
CA GLY A 647 12.17 -10.68 14.59
C GLY A 647 13.04 -10.93 13.35
N ARG A 648 13.22 -9.90 12.52
CA ARG A 648 14.32 -9.92 11.56
C ARG A 648 15.62 -9.91 12.37
N ARG A 649 16.50 -10.90 12.15
CA ARG A 649 17.93 -10.67 12.40
C ARG A 649 18.31 -9.47 11.54
N GLU A 650 19.00 -8.49 12.13
CA GLU A 650 19.67 -7.45 11.36
C GLU A 650 20.51 -8.16 10.29
N THR A 651 20.05 -8.08 9.05
CA THR A 651 20.90 -8.43 7.92
C THR A 651 21.92 -7.32 7.86
N GLU A 652 23.19 -7.68 8.08
CA GLU A 652 24.36 -6.87 7.73
C GLU A 652 24.09 -6.10 6.43
N GLU A 653 24.55 -4.85 6.35
CA GLU A 653 24.49 -4.03 5.15
C GLU A 653 25.20 -4.75 3.99
N LYS A 654 24.45 -5.60 3.28
CA LYS A 654 24.93 -6.20 2.05
C LYS A 654 25.13 -5.08 1.05
N SER A 655 26.27 -5.07 0.38
CA SER A 655 26.52 -4.23 -0.77
C SER A 655 25.32 -4.33 -1.72
N ARG A 656 24.86 -3.19 -2.26
CA ARG A 656 23.72 -3.15 -3.18
C ARG A 656 24.11 -3.81 -4.49
N ASN A 657 23.91 -5.12 -4.59
CA ASN A 657 24.03 -5.85 -5.85
C ASN A 657 23.11 -5.22 -6.91
N ARG A 658 23.55 -5.25 -8.17
CA ARG A 658 22.69 -4.90 -9.30
C ARG A 658 21.49 -5.87 -9.32
N PHE A 659 20.31 -5.39 -9.70
CA PHE A 659 19.12 -6.24 -9.77
C PHE A 659 18.50 -6.25 -11.16
N ALA A 660 18.00 -7.42 -11.56
CA ALA A 660 17.22 -7.60 -12.77
C ALA A 660 15.77 -7.95 -12.43
N VAL A 661 14.82 -7.37 -13.17
CA VAL A 661 13.39 -7.70 -13.04
C VAL A 661 12.99 -8.66 -14.14
N ILE A 662 12.54 -9.87 -13.78
CA ILE A 662 12.10 -10.90 -14.73
C ILE A 662 10.74 -11.48 -14.33
N PRO A 663 9.91 -11.97 -15.27
CA PRO A 663 8.66 -12.63 -14.95
C PRO A 663 8.87 -13.88 -14.09
N TYR A 664 7.95 -14.14 -13.16
CA TYR A 664 7.95 -15.35 -12.35
C TYR A 664 7.40 -16.55 -13.12
N TYR A 665 8.24 -17.55 -13.32
CA TYR A 665 7.93 -18.88 -13.81
C TYR A 665 8.47 -19.85 -12.77
N HIS A 666 7.62 -20.65 -12.11
CA HIS A 666 8.01 -21.35 -10.87
C HIS A 666 9.41 -22.01 -10.93
N ASP A 667 9.62 -22.99 -11.78
CA ASP A 667 10.87 -23.76 -11.80
C ASP A 667 12.03 -23.02 -12.48
N ILE A 668 11.73 -22.21 -13.50
CA ILE A 668 12.73 -21.44 -14.25
C ILE A 668 13.30 -20.31 -13.40
N SER A 669 12.44 -19.55 -12.71
CA SER A 669 12.83 -18.36 -11.96
C SER A 669 13.75 -18.68 -10.79
N HIS A 670 13.55 -19.79 -10.07
CA HIS A 670 14.45 -20.18 -8.98
C HIS A 670 15.83 -20.61 -9.49
N ASN A 671 15.88 -21.35 -10.60
CA ASN A 671 17.15 -21.75 -11.21
C ASN A 671 17.89 -20.54 -11.81
N LEU A 672 17.19 -19.66 -12.54
CA LEU A 672 17.79 -18.46 -13.11
C LEU A 672 18.26 -17.48 -12.02
N LYS A 673 17.51 -17.39 -10.91
CA LYS A 673 17.95 -16.64 -9.73
C LYS A 673 19.23 -17.20 -9.11
N ALA A 674 19.37 -18.52 -9.05
CA ALA A 674 20.58 -19.15 -8.56
C ALA A 674 21.77 -18.85 -9.48
N CYS A 675 21.60 -18.93 -10.80
CA CYS A 675 22.62 -18.54 -11.77
C CYS A 675 22.99 -17.06 -11.61
N ALA A 676 22.02 -16.15 -11.62
CA ALA A 676 22.26 -14.70 -11.54
C ALA A 676 23.10 -14.29 -10.31
N ARG A 677 22.85 -14.94 -9.17
CA ARG A 677 23.58 -14.68 -7.92
C ARG A 677 25.05 -15.02 -7.98
N GLN A 678 25.44 -16.03 -8.77
CA GLN A 678 26.85 -16.38 -8.96
C GLN A 678 27.63 -15.27 -9.68
N PHE A 679 26.93 -14.43 -10.44
CA PHE A 679 27.48 -13.30 -11.19
C PHE A 679 27.14 -11.95 -10.53
N GLY A 680 26.86 -11.95 -9.22
CA GLY A 680 26.62 -10.71 -8.45
C GLY A 680 25.31 -9.97 -8.80
N VAL A 681 24.34 -10.63 -9.44
CA VAL A 681 23.06 -10.03 -9.81
C VAL A 681 21.91 -10.63 -8.99
N ASP A 682 21.18 -9.77 -8.30
CA ASP A 682 19.94 -10.15 -7.64
C ASP A 682 18.74 -10.11 -8.61
N THR A 683 17.73 -10.94 -8.33
CA THR A 683 16.53 -11.03 -9.19
C THR A 683 15.27 -10.68 -8.41
N VAL A 684 14.48 -9.81 -9.02
CA VAL A 684 13.14 -9.41 -8.57
C VAL A 684 12.12 -9.95 -9.56
N PHE A 685 11.05 -10.55 -9.05
CA PHE A 685 10.07 -11.22 -9.89
C PHE A 685 8.84 -10.37 -10.15
N SER A 686 8.54 -10.11 -11.42
CA SER A 686 7.25 -9.55 -11.85
C SER A 686 6.22 -10.66 -12.09
N SER A 687 4.93 -10.31 -12.11
CA SER A 687 3.87 -11.26 -12.47
C SER A 687 3.78 -11.36 -14.01
N ASP A 688 3.58 -12.57 -14.51
CA ASP A 688 3.54 -12.84 -15.95
C ASP A 688 2.16 -12.52 -16.58
N PHE A 689 1.18 -13.42 -16.42
CA PHE A 689 -0.17 -13.25 -16.97
C PHE A 689 -1.23 -13.17 -15.86
N ARG A 690 -1.54 -11.95 -15.43
CA ARG A 690 -2.69 -11.69 -14.54
C ARG A 690 -3.99 -11.72 -15.32
N LEU A 691 -5.04 -12.31 -14.75
CA LEU A 691 -6.36 -12.41 -15.39
C LEU A 691 -6.99 -11.04 -15.69
N SER A 692 -6.64 -9.98 -14.96
CA SER A 692 -7.09 -8.62 -15.25
C SER A 692 -6.79 -8.16 -16.68
N LYS A 693 -5.83 -8.80 -17.37
CA LYS A 693 -5.56 -8.61 -18.82
C LYS A 693 -6.76 -8.99 -19.72
N LEU A 694 -7.75 -9.73 -19.22
CA LEU A 694 -9.01 -9.99 -19.91
C LEU A 694 -9.95 -8.76 -19.97
N THR A 695 -9.69 -7.76 -19.13
CA THR A 695 -10.46 -6.50 -19.09
C THR A 695 -9.52 -5.31 -19.32
N PRO A 696 -8.87 -5.21 -20.49
CA PRO A 696 -7.95 -4.11 -20.78
C PRO A 696 -8.70 -2.78 -20.83
N PHE A 697 -7.96 -1.68 -20.62
CA PHE A 697 -8.49 -0.36 -20.95
C PHE A 697 -8.82 -0.31 -22.44
N GLN A 698 -9.99 0.23 -22.76
CA GLN A 698 -10.42 0.49 -24.12
C GLN A 698 -9.67 1.72 -24.63
N THR A 699 -8.91 1.51 -25.69
CA THR A 699 -8.39 2.57 -26.54
C THR A 699 -9.30 2.68 -27.75
N GLY A 700 -9.50 3.89 -28.27
CA GLY A 700 -10.02 4.06 -29.63
C GLY A 700 -9.29 3.16 -30.63
N VAL A 701 -10.00 2.77 -31.70
CA VAL A 701 -9.44 1.93 -32.77
C VAL A 701 -8.08 2.51 -33.16
N SER A 702 -7.03 1.72 -32.97
CA SER A 702 -5.65 2.13 -33.19
C SER A 702 -5.33 2.10 -34.68
N GLU A 703 -6.10 2.82 -35.49
CA GLU A 703 -5.62 3.18 -36.81
C GLU A 703 -4.47 4.15 -36.63
N CYS A 704 -3.37 3.90 -37.34
CA CYS A 704 -2.22 4.78 -37.28
C CYS A 704 -2.60 6.15 -37.83
N LYS A 705 -2.73 7.13 -36.93
CA LYS A 705 -3.11 8.52 -37.25
C LYS A 705 -1.99 9.30 -37.93
N LYS A 706 -0.86 8.67 -38.27
CA LYS A 706 0.23 9.30 -39.01
C LYS A 706 -0.11 9.32 -40.50
N ALA A 707 0.01 10.49 -41.12
CA ALA A 707 0.02 10.62 -42.57
C ALA A 707 1.35 10.07 -43.11
N HIS A 708 1.37 8.77 -43.39
CA HIS A 708 2.52 8.15 -44.04
C HIS A 708 2.59 8.63 -45.49
N ARG A 709 3.80 8.95 -45.97
CA ARG A 709 4.03 9.29 -47.37
C ARG A 709 3.55 8.18 -48.30
N GLU A 710 3.86 6.94 -47.94
CA GLU A 710 3.38 5.73 -48.59
C GLU A 710 2.98 4.71 -47.52
N LYS A 711 1.91 3.96 -47.79
CA LYS A 711 1.32 2.94 -46.90
C LYS A 711 1.20 1.60 -47.64
N PRO A 712 2.34 0.93 -47.92
CA PRO A 712 2.31 -0.35 -48.63
C PRO A 712 1.58 -1.47 -47.86
N VAL A 713 1.51 -1.38 -46.52
CA VAL A 713 0.85 -2.39 -45.68
C VAL A 713 0.01 -1.77 -44.56
N SER A 714 -0.79 -2.59 -43.88
CA SER A 714 -1.54 -2.17 -42.69
C SER A 714 -0.59 -1.71 -41.57
N CYS A 715 -0.95 -0.63 -40.87
CA CYS A 715 -0.06 -0.03 -39.88
C CYS A 715 -0.06 -0.84 -38.59
N GLU A 716 1.12 -1.35 -38.22
CA GLU A 716 1.34 -2.13 -37.00
C GLU A 716 2.64 -1.70 -36.32
N THR A 717 2.74 -1.94 -35.01
CA THR A 717 3.91 -1.56 -34.18
C THR A 717 4.44 -2.73 -33.37
N GLY A 718 5.74 -2.73 -33.07
CA GLY A 718 6.36 -3.83 -32.34
C GLY A 718 6.30 -5.13 -33.12
N VAL A 719 6.77 -5.12 -34.37
CA VAL A 719 6.65 -6.25 -35.29
C VAL A 719 8.00 -6.79 -35.78
N VAL A 720 8.02 -8.08 -36.07
CA VAL A 720 9.01 -8.72 -36.94
C VAL A 720 8.33 -8.97 -38.27
N TYR A 721 8.94 -8.52 -39.36
CA TYR A 721 8.36 -8.57 -40.71
C TYR A 721 9.32 -9.16 -41.71
N GLU A 722 8.77 -9.72 -42.77
CA GLU A 722 9.47 -10.20 -43.95
C GLU A 722 9.08 -9.40 -45.16
N ARG A 723 10.05 -9.18 -46.04
CA ARG A 723 9.83 -8.55 -47.33
C ARG A 723 10.53 -9.36 -48.42
N PRO A 724 9.81 -9.86 -49.42
CA PRO A 724 10.42 -10.52 -50.56
C PRO A 724 11.11 -9.53 -51.51
N LEU A 725 12.07 -10.06 -52.27
CA LEU A 725 12.74 -9.38 -53.37
C LEU A 725 12.56 -10.20 -54.66
N ASP A 726 12.63 -9.55 -55.82
CA ASP A 726 12.38 -10.19 -57.13
C ASP A 726 13.31 -11.37 -57.41
N CYS A 727 14.56 -11.31 -56.91
CA CYS A 727 15.54 -12.38 -57.06
C CYS A 727 15.24 -13.63 -56.21
N GLY A 728 14.10 -13.67 -55.51
CA GLY A 728 13.69 -14.78 -54.63
C GLY A 728 14.31 -14.75 -53.24
N PHE A 729 15.20 -13.78 -52.93
CA PHE A 729 15.71 -13.56 -51.57
C PHE A 729 14.69 -12.81 -50.70
N LYS A 730 14.88 -12.86 -49.39
CA LYS A 730 14.02 -12.21 -48.40
C LYS A 730 14.81 -11.34 -47.44
N TYR A 731 14.23 -10.21 -47.06
CA TYR A 731 14.69 -9.40 -45.95
C TYR A 731 13.78 -9.60 -44.75
N VAL A 732 14.36 -9.98 -43.62
CA VAL A 732 13.68 -9.98 -42.31
C VAL A 732 14.13 -8.73 -41.54
N GLY A 733 13.20 -8.02 -40.92
CA GLY A 733 13.51 -6.90 -40.05
C GLY A 733 12.60 -6.84 -38.84
N GLN A 734 12.95 -5.99 -37.87
CA GLN A 734 12.10 -5.69 -36.73
C GLN A 734 11.97 -4.19 -36.48
N THR A 735 10.85 -3.78 -35.90
CA THR A 735 10.62 -2.39 -35.51
C THR A 735 9.72 -2.29 -34.28
N SER A 736 10.07 -1.42 -33.33
CA SER A 736 9.17 -0.98 -32.26
C SER A 736 8.17 0.07 -32.74
N ARG A 737 8.47 0.77 -33.84
CA ARG A 737 7.66 1.84 -34.45
C ARG A 737 6.68 1.28 -35.48
N CYS A 738 5.94 2.17 -36.16
CA CYS A 738 5.07 1.77 -37.27
C CYS A 738 5.90 1.12 -38.38
N ILE A 739 5.45 -0.03 -38.87
CA ILE A 739 6.07 -0.74 -40.01
C ILE A 739 6.21 0.15 -41.25
N ASN A 740 5.20 0.97 -41.57
CA ASN A 740 5.27 1.85 -42.73
C ASN A 740 6.32 2.97 -42.58
N ASP A 741 6.58 3.47 -41.37
CA ASP A 741 7.69 4.41 -41.15
C ASP A 741 9.02 3.72 -41.48
N ARG A 742 9.17 2.47 -41.04
CA ARG A 742 10.38 1.68 -41.29
C ARG A 742 10.55 1.32 -42.77
N LEU A 743 9.48 0.97 -43.48
CA LEU A 743 9.52 0.70 -44.92
C LEU A 743 9.87 1.96 -45.71
N ASN A 744 9.34 3.13 -45.32
CA ASN A 744 9.69 4.40 -45.95
C ASN A 744 11.17 4.80 -45.72
N GLU A 745 11.73 4.48 -44.56
CA GLU A 745 13.18 4.60 -44.32
C GLU A 745 13.99 3.69 -45.25
N HIS A 746 13.57 2.43 -45.41
CA HIS A 746 14.23 1.51 -46.32
C HIS A 746 14.16 1.98 -47.77
N LYS A 747 13.01 2.47 -48.24
CA LYS A 747 12.85 3.08 -49.58
C LYS A 747 13.82 4.23 -49.79
N ARG A 748 13.96 5.11 -48.79
CA ARG A 748 14.91 6.22 -48.82
C ARG A 748 16.36 5.73 -48.89
N ASN A 749 16.69 4.71 -48.12
CA ASN A 749 18.03 4.11 -48.13
C ASN A 749 18.37 3.48 -49.48
N VAL A 750 17.41 2.79 -50.12
CA VAL A 750 17.59 2.25 -51.48
C VAL A 750 17.80 3.38 -52.49
N LYS A 751 16.96 4.43 -52.44
CA LYS A 751 17.09 5.59 -53.33
C LYS A 751 18.44 6.30 -53.20
N ASN A 752 18.98 6.37 -51.98
CA ASN A 752 20.24 7.06 -51.69
C ASN A 752 21.47 6.13 -51.74
N ASN A 753 21.31 4.88 -52.19
CA ASN A 753 22.36 3.85 -52.17
C ASN A 753 23.11 3.75 -50.83
N ALA A 754 22.36 3.69 -49.72
CA ALA A 754 22.92 3.73 -48.38
C ALA A 754 23.67 2.43 -48.04
N GLN A 755 24.99 2.54 -47.88
CA GLN A 755 25.90 1.40 -47.61
C GLN A 755 25.62 0.68 -46.28
N ASN A 756 24.90 1.28 -45.34
CA ASN A 756 24.53 0.65 -44.06
C ASN A 756 23.18 -0.10 -44.11
N SER A 757 22.55 -0.20 -45.28
CA SER A 757 21.28 -0.87 -45.46
C SER A 757 21.46 -2.14 -46.29
N GLU A 758 21.29 -3.31 -45.66
CA GLU A 758 21.39 -4.62 -46.33
C GLU A 758 20.52 -4.71 -47.60
N ILE A 759 19.35 -4.06 -47.59
CA ILE A 759 18.45 -4.01 -48.75
C ILE A 759 19.05 -3.19 -49.90
N ALA A 760 19.68 -2.05 -49.57
CA ALA A 760 20.22 -1.15 -50.58
C ALA A 760 21.48 -1.77 -51.20
N LYS A 761 22.36 -2.33 -50.36
CA LYS A 761 23.51 -3.13 -50.78
C LYS A 761 23.09 -4.26 -51.72
N HIS A 762 22.15 -5.10 -51.31
CA HIS A 762 21.71 -6.22 -52.12
C HIS A 762 21.11 -5.77 -53.46
N ILE A 763 20.27 -4.73 -53.49
CA ILE A 763 19.70 -4.21 -54.75
C ILE A 763 20.79 -3.64 -55.66
N HIS A 764 21.84 -3.04 -55.11
CA HIS A 764 22.96 -2.53 -55.89
C HIS A 764 23.83 -3.66 -56.47
N GLU A 765 24.04 -4.73 -55.71
CA GLU A 765 24.85 -5.89 -56.11
C GLU A 765 24.09 -6.88 -57.00
N CYS A 766 22.76 -6.98 -56.85
CA CYS A 766 21.90 -7.90 -57.57
C CYS A 766 21.29 -7.21 -58.80
N ASN A 767 21.83 -7.50 -59.98
CA ASN A 767 21.41 -6.93 -61.27
C ASN A 767 19.87 -6.97 -61.45
N ASN A 768 19.24 -5.80 -61.63
CA ASN A 768 17.80 -5.61 -61.86
C ASN A 768 16.87 -6.18 -60.76
N CYS A 769 17.30 -6.23 -59.51
CA CYS A 769 16.46 -6.66 -58.38
C CYS A 769 15.68 -5.49 -57.76
N THR A 770 14.39 -5.67 -57.47
CA THR A 770 13.60 -4.70 -56.69
C THR A 770 13.01 -5.31 -55.42
N ALA A 771 12.63 -4.44 -54.49
CA ALA A 771 11.99 -4.83 -53.24
C ALA A 771 10.46 -4.73 -53.38
N LEU A 772 9.76 -5.84 -53.12
CA LEU A 772 8.30 -5.93 -53.19
C LEU A 772 7.66 -5.38 -51.92
N TRP A 773 7.50 -4.06 -51.85
CA TRP A 773 7.07 -3.37 -50.62
C TRP A 773 5.65 -3.74 -50.16
N SER A 774 4.72 -3.90 -51.09
CA SER A 774 3.31 -4.26 -50.84
C SER A 774 3.15 -5.70 -50.34
N GLU A 775 4.11 -6.57 -50.63
CA GLU A 775 4.14 -7.98 -50.19
C GLU A 775 4.84 -8.16 -48.84
N THR A 776 5.00 -7.08 -48.07
CA THR A 776 5.61 -7.18 -46.74
C THR A 776 4.66 -7.88 -45.78
N GLU A 777 5.10 -9.00 -45.19
CA GLU A 777 4.30 -9.79 -44.25
C GLU A 777 4.75 -9.57 -42.81
N ILE A 778 3.79 -9.47 -41.89
CA ILE A 778 4.08 -9.42 -40.45
C ILE A 778 4.11 -10.84 -39.91
N ILE A 779 5.32 -11.29 -39.54
CA ILE A 779 5.56 -12.65 -39.03
C ILE A 779 5.20 -12.75 -37.55
N HIS A 780 5.60 -11.75 -36.76
CA HIS A 780 5.33 -11.72 -35.32
C HIS A 780 4.97 -10.32 -34.83
N LYS A 781 4.02 -10.25 -33.89
CA LYS A 781 3.76 -9.06 -33.06
C LYS A 781 4.39 -9.28 -31.68
N GLU A 782 5.40 -8.50 -31.33
CA GLU A 782 6.14 -8.60 -30.08
C GLU A 782 6.59 -7.23 -29.56
N ARG A 783 5.95 -6.78 -28.47
CA ARG A 783 6.27 -5.48 -27.86
C ARG A 783 7.55 -5.53 -27.02
N ASN A 784 7.92 -6.69 -26.48
CA ASN A 784 9.15 -6.82 -25.71
C ASN A 784 10.36 -6.78 -26.66
N ASP A 785 11.23 -5.80 -26.48
CA ASP A 785 12.37 -5.58 -27.38
C ASP A 785 13.30 -6.79 -27.49
N VAL A 786 13.60 -7.44 -26.35
CA VAL A 786 14.50 -8.61 -26.34
C VAL A 786 13.87 -9.79 -27.06
N LYS A 787 12.58 -10.07 -26.82
CA LYS A 787 11.86 -11.15 -27.52
C LYS A 787 11.71 -10.86 -29.00
N ARG A 788 11.45 -9.60 -29.37
CA ARG A 788 11.29 -9.18 -30.77
C ARG A 788 12.59 -9.36 -31.53
N VAL A 789 13.72 -8.91 -30.96
CA VAL A 789 15.06 -9.11 -31.50
C VAL A 789 15.39 -10.60 -31.61
N ALA A 790 15.12 -11.39 -30.56
CA ALA A 790 15.34 -12.83 -30.60
C ALA A 790 14.54 -13.49 -31.74
N ARG A 791 13.24 -13.19 -31.87
CA ARG A 791 12.39 -13.73 -32.94
C ARG A 791 12.87 -13.36 -34.34
N GLU A 792 13.31 -12.11 -34.54
CA GLU A 792 13.93 -11.68 -35.81
C GLU A 792 15.16 -12.53 -36.12
N SER A 793 16.06 -12.68 -35.16
CA SER A 793 17.31 -13.41 -35.38
C SER A 793 17.08 -14.91 -35.58
N VAL A 794 16.08 -15.50 -34.91
CA VAL A 794 15.62 -16.88 -35.15
C VAL A 794 15.09 -17.02 -36.58
N ARG A 795 14.26 -16.07 -37.02
CA ARG A 795 13.64 -16.13 -38.34
C ARG A 795 14.67 -15.99 -39.46
N ILE A 796 15.63 -15.07 -39.31
CA ILE A 796 16.76 -14.91 -40.24
C ILE A 796 17.51 -16.24 -40.40
N LYS A 797 17.86 -16.90 -39.29
CA LYS A 797 18.62 -18.16 -39.34
C LYS A 797 17.82 -19.35 -39.87
N SER A 798 16.50 -19.32 -39.76
CA SER A 798 15.63 -20.37 -40.31
C SER A 798 15.44 -20.28 -41.84
N LEU A 799 15.86 -19.18 -42.46
CA LEU A 799 15.72 -18.95 -43.89
C LEU A 799 17.07 -19.18 -44.59
N GLY A 800 17.09 -20.02 -45.62
CA GLY A 800 18.29 -20.25 -46.45
C GLY A 800 18.59 -19.12 -47.45
N ASN A 801 17.60 -18.26 -47.72
CA ASN A 801 17.66 -17.19 -48.72
C ASN A 801 17.42 -15.80 -48.10
N CYS A 802 18.00 -15.52 -46.92
CA CYS A 802 17.83 -14.23 -46.24
C CYS A 802 19.06 -13.33 -46.39
N ILE A 803 18.84 -12.07 -46.78
CA ILE A 803 19.91 -11.06 -46.92
C ILE A 803 20.17 -10.29 -45.62
N SER A 804 19.38 -10.51 -44.57
CA SER A 804 19.48 -9.75 -43.33
C SER A 804 20.58 -10.28 -42.42
N GLN A 805 21.34 -9.36 -41.82
CA GLN A 805 22.19 -9.70 -40.68
C GLN A 805 21.36 -9.77 -39.39
N ALA A 806 21.52 -10.84 -38.61
CA ALA A 806 20.78 -11.03 -37.37
C ALA A 806 21.15 -9.98 -36.31
N SER A 807 20.14 -9.36 -35.70
CA SER A 807 20.31 -8.36 -34.64
C SER A 807 20.93 -8.93 -33.36
N LEU A 808 20.84 -10.25 -33.14
CA LEU A 808 21.41 -10.96 -32.00
C LEU A 808 22.20 -12.19 -32.48
N GLN A 809 23.48 -12.25 -32.09
CA GLN A 809 24.30 -13.43 -32.35
C GLN A 809 24.05 -14.49 -31.29
N PHE A 810 23.46 -15.61 -31.72
CA PHE A 810 23.36 -16.83 -30.90
C PHE A 810 24.64 -17.65 -31.00
N GLY A 811 25.28 -17.93 -29.85
CA GLY A 811 26.27 -19.00 -29.70
C GLY A 811 25.65 -20.38 -29.94
N SER A 812 26.48 -21.44 -30.01
CA SER A 812 26.04 -22.82 -30.24
C SER A 812 24.97 -23.26 -29.24
N ASN A 813 25.23 -23.08 -27.94
CA ASN A 813 24.31 -23.44 -26.87
C ASN A 813 22.93 -22.76 -27.02
N SER A 814 22.90 -21.49 -27.43
CA SER A 814 21.66 -20.75 -27.66
C SER A 814 20.86 -21.28 -28.85
N LYS A 815 21.53 -21.75 -29.91
CA LYS A 815 20.87 -22.37 -31.07
C LYS A 815 20.25 -23.71 -30.68
N ASP A 816 21.03 -24.55 -30.00
CA ASP A 816 20.56 -25.86 -29.52
C ASP A 816 19.38 -25.70 -28.56
N PHE A 817 19.48 -24.73 -27.63
CA PHE A 817 18.41 -24.38 -26.70
C PHE A 817 17.16 -23.86 -27.42
N LEU A 818 17.28 -23.13 -28.52
CA LEU A 818 16.11 -22.71 -29.29
C LEU A 818 15.60 -23.80 -30.26
N LYS A 819 16.37 -24.88 -30.43
CA LYS A 819 16.11 -25.99 -31.35
C LYS A 819 15.97 -25.50 -32.79
N ILE A 820 16.94 -24.70 -33.23
CA ILE A 820 17.06 -24.07 -34.57
C ILE A 820 18.26 -24.63 -35.29
#